data_AF-A0AAN7JTW1-F1
#
_entry.id   AF-A0AAN7JTW1-F1
#
_cell.length_a   1.000
_cell.length_b   1.000
_cell.length_c   1.000
_cell.angle_alpha   90.00
_cell.angle_beta   90.00
_cell.angle_gamma   90.00
#
_symmetry.space_group_name_H-M   'P 1'
#
loop_
_entity.id
_entity.type
_entity.pdbx_description
1 polymer ?
#
loop_
_entity_poly.entity_id
_entity_poly.type
_entity_poly.pdbx_seq_one_letter_code
_entity_poly.pdbx_strand_id
1 'polypeptide(L)'
;MNNFLPYFFSTDSDNCKLIQILLAMLPDISQMDMMEFDKLLSCIISASHCPVQSKSLLALHCLADSCIRLGDVLKVGRNGMSSSIPSDVASLLVDRIILLVRPLKDGSQIDFKIFVELRTELSCLLQLIRNHTSLSLPVLDKFNLLLEHLITDQLALPQEDLTDERHTSISTKIMIMLYKFLVAFLDFVYEIDVITPQVFDKIKIFIQGIRNCKSSTLYVQTVYSMMLHSRRTWSGLLKDGVISEKFFCGYWVESEGFTLMCTQKMLLEEDYWLLYESGKCAASHGSWFIATFIFGNLMTKVKSHSCCGWLNSLAQLSLCEMKIQLLVLPNQESRTQYLEFIKLFHIALFEDGITEDGKQVGDHTDAADYAEKLAHAYGYLNSACELLKFCTTSGKTFCFQKWFLALRVKMLGIVLEIVNVLVQKGIHICMALCLQKLTVLSARLKRLSEEFDLLAMTFIHIDRRSLKILSGLALGCALLSFAAGFALFIPNLQFCQILASSQENISADMLVHNLSVRLVPMDDNVSVNLSSLLNAGGCPKSCHHSHSRSRALSSGAEVKEFLTLCHISVSRVLHLQNQVKQSREQEHVSTVTENGRDLLLDVTMGLMRIPFQTPEYYFRTRPCIGSELFVVNRDTKNSNGISISQGFCLSLDICIQLKNVPASLPARSLKLHCIIYCNLSFQEPVEPSDNSARDASWPWETDDMLMLNEELYQYITRRAKKNDLWHVRDSSDGKAARAFVSFQANDRGQGFSNCLLDVSHFPSGTYRMRWHSCCIDGQGAYWSFLPLNAGPIFTIH
;
A
#
# COMPACT_ATOMS: atom_id res chain seq x y z
N MET A 1 -47.31 -20.48 -0.94
CA MET A 1 -47.41 -20.24 0.52
C MET A 1 -48.52 -19.19 0.74
N ASN A 2 -49.72 -19.42 0.20
CA ASN A 2 -50.60 -18.34 -0.27
C ASN A 2 -51.84 -18.03 0.59
N ASN A 3 -51.91 -18.50 1.85
CA ASN A 3 -53.12 -18.31 2.67
C ASN A 3 -52.89 -17.79 4.10
N PHE A 4 -51.77 -17.10 4.39
CA PHE A 4 -51.48 -16.59 5.74
C PHE A 4 -51.32 -15.07 5.90
N LEU A 5 -51.66 -14.27 4.89
CA LEU A 5 -51.42 -12.81 4.90
C LEU A 5 -52.53 -11.88 5.41
N PRO A 6 -53.83 -12.25 5.58
CA PRO A 6 -54.81 -11.24 6.02
C PRO A 6 -55.03 -11.06 7.53
N TYR A 7 -54.42 -11.86 8.42
CA TYR A 7 -54.83 -11.87 9.85
C TYR A 7 -53.79 -11.37 10.88
N PHE A 8 -52.66 -10.80 10.45
CA PHE A 8 -51.60 -10.38 11.38
C PHE A 8 -51.63 -8.92 11.86
N PHE A 9 -52.66 -8.15 11.51
CA PHE A 9 -52.79 -6.76 11.94
C PHE A 9 -53.67 -6.60 13.19
N SER A 10 -53.22 -7.02 14.38
CA SER A 10 -53.88 -6.53 15.61
C SER A 10 -53.07 -6.51 16.91
N THR A 11 -51.83 -6.99 17.02
CA THR A 11 -51.07 -6.87 18.30
C THR A 11 -49.57 -6.60 18.18
N ASP A 12 -49.02 -5.88 19.17
CA ASP A 12 -47.64 -5.39 19.27
C ASP A 12 -46.55 -6.48 19.24
N SER A 13 -46.91 -7.74 19.55
CA SER A 13 -46.01 -8.91 19.58
C SER A 13 -45.66 -9.44 18.19
N ASP A 14 -46.60 -9.34 17.24
CA ASP A 14 -46.53 -10.10 16.00
C ASP A 14 -45.71 -9.40 14.91
N ASN A 15 -45.60 -8.06 14.97
CA ASN A 15 -44.77 -7.28 14.07
C ASN A 15 -43.26 -7.38 14.37
N CYS A 16 -42.86 -7.60 15.63
CA CYS A 16 -41.45 -7.86 15.96
C CYS A 16 -41.01 -9.25 15.47
N LYS A 17 -41.90 -10.24 15.52
CA LYS A 17 -41.68 -11.57 14.92
C LYS A 17 -41.60 -11.46 13.40
N LEU A 18 -42.43 -10.63 12.77
CA LEU A 18 -42.38 -10.39 11.32
C LEU A 18 -41.02 -9.81 10.89
N ILE A 19 -40.46 -8.85 11.64
CA ILE A 19 -39.14 -8.26 11.38
C ILE A 19 -38.01 -9.27 11.61
N GLN A 20 -38.09 -10.13 12.63
CA GLN A 20 -37.13 -11.22 12.83
C GLN A 20 -37.22 -12.30 11.72
N ILE A 21 -38.43 -12.61 11.24
CA ILE A 21 -38.66 -13.49 10.10
C ILE A 21 -38.12 -12.85 8.82
N LEU A 22 -38.26 -11.53 8.65
CA LEU A 22 -37.70 -10.78 7.52
C LEU A 22 -36.17 -10.81 7.51
N LEU A 23 -35.54 -10.59 8.67
CA LEU A 23 -34.08 -10.73 8.85
C LEU A 23 -33.59 -12.15 8.59
N ALA A 24 -34.42 -13.18 8.84
CA ALA A 24 -34.12 -14.57 8.54
C ALA A 24 -34.34 -14.96 7.06
N MET A 25 -35.25 -14.28 6.36
CA MET A 25 -35.60 -14.51 4.94
C MET A 25 -34.75 -13.66 3.97
N LEU A 26 -34.07 -12.63 4.48
CA LEU A 26 -33.20 -11.72 3.73
C LEU A 26 -32.10 -12.38 2.86
N PRO A 27 -31.54 -13.56 3.22
CA PRO A 27 -30.61 -14.28 2.35
C PRO A 27 -31.21 -14.85 1.05
N ASP A 28 -32.54 -15.09 1.00
CA ASP A 28 -33.22 -15.77 -0.12
C ASP A 28 -34.01 -14.82 -1.04
N ILE A 29 -33.88 -13.50 -0.86
CA ILE A 29 -34.65 -12.47 -1.60
C ILE A 29 -34.43 -12.51 -3.13
N SER A 30 -33.31 -13.06 -3.62
CA SER A 30 -33.08 -13.20 -5.07
C SER A 30 -34.09 -14.15 -5.76
N GLN A 31 -34.90 -14.88 -5.00
CA GLN A 31 -35.92 -15.82 -5.51
C GLN A 31 -37.36 -15.36 -5.23
N MET A 32 -37.56 -14.19 -4.61
CA MET A 32 -38.88 -13.68 -4.23
C MET A 32 -39.57 -12.97 -5.41
N ASP A 33 -40.90 -13.10 -5.53
CA ASP A 33 -41.67 -12.40 -6.56
C ASP A 33 -41.61 -10.88 -6.32
N MET A 34 -41.27 -10.11 -7.36
CA MET A 34 -41.04 -8.65 -7.28
C MET A 34 -42.25 -7.89 -6.72
N MET A 35 -43.46 -8.39 -6.97
CA MET A 35 -44.71 -7.81 -6.43
C MET A 35 -44.87 -8.03 -4.91
N GLU A 36 -44.35 -9.14 -4.37
CA GLU A 36 -44.33 -9.39 -2.93
C GLU A 36 -43.26 -8.54 -2.25
N PHE A 37 -42.11 -8.35 -2.92
CA PHE A 37 -41.05 -7.46 -2.48
C PHE A 37 -41.50 -6.00 -2.38
N ASP A 38 -42.25 -5.48 -3.36
CA ASP A 38 -42.76 -4.10 -3.34
C ASP A 38 -43.76 -3.86 -2.20
N LYS A 39 -44.65 -4.82 -1.95
CA LYS A 39 -45.58 -4.76 -0.80
C LYS A 39 -44.85 -4.78 0.53
N LEU A 40 -43.81 -5.61 0.62
CA LEU A 40 -42.96 -5.72 1.78
C LEU A 40 -42.21 -4.41 2.05
N LEU A 41 -41.58 -3.84 1.01
CA LEU A 41 -40.88 -2.56 1.08
C LEU A 41 -41.81 -1.43 1.52
N SER A 42 -43.03 -1.37 0.98
CA SER A 42 -44.06 -0.40 1.38
C SER A 42 -44.48 -0.55 2.84
N CYS A 43 -44.58 -1.78 3.35
CA CYS A 43 -44.87 -2.04 4.76
C CYS A 43 -43.73 -1.57 5.67
N ILE A 44 -42.48 -1.81 5.28
CA ILE A 44 -41.31 -1.40 6.08
C ILE A 44 -41.17 0.13 6.05
N ILE A 45 -41.40 0.80 4.91
CA ILE A 45 -41.44 2.27 4.81
C ILE A 45 -42.50 2.84 5.75
N SER A 46 -43.72 2.29 5.72
CA SER A 46 -44.82 2.71 6.59
C SER A 46 -44.48 2.49 8.07
N ALA A 47 -43.81 1.38 8.40
CA ALA A 47 -43.36 1.09 9.75
C ALA A 47 -42.19 1.99 10.22
N SER A 48 -41.34 2.48 9.31
CA SER A 48 -40.26 3.42 9.64
C SER A 48 -40.76 4.78 10.13
N HIS A 49 -41.98 5.15 9.71
CA HIS A 49 -42.69 6.35 10.17
C HIS A 49 -43.58 6.10 11.39
N CYS A 50 -43.53 4.90 12.00
CA CYS A 50 -44.36 4.55 13.15
C CYS A 50 -43.98 5.41 14.38
N PRO A 51 -44.97 5.91 15.15
CA PRO A 51 -44.70 6.69 16.36
C PRO A 51 -44.04 5.88 17.49
N VAL A 52 -44.04 4.54 17.40
CA VAL A 52 -43.40 3.66 18.38
C VAL A 52 -41.91 3.51 18.07
N GLN A 53 -41.06 4.12 18.89
CA GLN A 53 -39.62 4.29 18.66
C GLN A 53 -38.82 2.99 18.45
N SER A 54 -39.20 1.89 19.11
CA SER A 54 -38.57 0.58 18.94
C SER A 54 -38.92 -0.08 17.60
N LYS A 55 -40.14 0.15 17.10
CA LYS A 55 -40.63 -0.41 15.82
C LYS A 55 -40.12 0.38 14.63
N SER A 56 -40.09 1.71 14.73
CA SER A 56 -39.51 2.55 13.69
C SER A 56 -38.01 2.34 13.55
N LEU A 57 -37.28 2.11 14.65
CA LEU A 57 -35.86 1.76 14.64
C LEU A 57 -35.58 0.46 13.87
N LEU A 58 -36.27 -0.61 14.24
CA LEU A 58 -36.10 -1.91 13.60
C LEU A 58 -36.46 -1.86 12.11
N ALA A 59 -37.55 -1.16 11.76
CA ALA A 59 -37.94 -0.97 10.37
C ALA A 59 -36.89 -0.15 9.58
N LEU A 60 -36.35 0.92 10.16
CA LEU A 60 -35.30 1.74 9.55
C LEU A 60 -34.02 0.93 9.29
N HIS A 61 -33.57 0.13 10.26
CA HIS A 61 -32.40 -0.73 10.10
C HIS A 61 -32.62 -1.82 9.05
N CYS A 62 -33.82 -2.40 8.98
CA CYS A 62 -34.19 -3.32 7.90
C CYS A 62 -34.21 -2.65 6.51
N LEU A 63 -34.69 -1.41 6.40
CA LEU A 63 -34.62 -0.65 5.14
C LEU A 63 -33.18 -0.34 4.73
N ALA A 64 -32.35 0.09 5.68
CA ALA A 64 -30.94 0.36 5.43
C ALA A 64 -30.22 -0.92 4.96
N ASP A 65 -30.40 -2.04 5.65
CA ASP A 65 -29.80 -3.34 5.28
C ASP A 65 -30.30 -3.83 3.91
N SER A 66 -31.60 -3.61 3.61
CA SER A 66 -32.17 -3.91 2.28
C SER A 66 -31.54 -3.05 1.18
N CYS A 67 -31.39 -1.74 1.40
CA CYS A 67 -30.72 -0.83 0.47
C CYS A 67 -29.23 -1.17 0.29
N ILE A 68 -28.60 -1.72 1.34
CA ILE A 68 -27.20 -2.15 1.32
C ILE A 68 -27.05 -3.44 0.49
N ARG A 69 -27.95 -4.42 0.66
CA ARG A 69 -27.83 -5.75 0.02
C ARG A 69 -28.39 -5.83 -1.40
N LEU A 70 -29.39 -5.02 -1.73
CA LEU A 70 -30.12 -5.09 -3.01
C LEU A 70 -29.71 -4.02 -4.02
N GLY A 71 -28.60 -3.31 -3.77
CA GLY A 71 -28.14 -2.16 -4.54
C GLY A 71 -27.99 -2.38 -6.06
N ASP A 72 -27.77 -3.62 -6.51
CA ASP A 72 -27.67 -3.95 -7.95
C ASP A 72 -28.97 -4.48 -8.56
N VAL A 73 -29.87 -5.07 -7.77
CA VAL A 73 -31.18 -5.56 -8.23
C VAL A 73 -32.15 -4.39 -8.47
N LEU A 74 -32.06 -3.36 -7.63
CA LEU A 74 -32.90 -2.15 -7.71
C LEU A 74 -32.57 -1.23 -8.90
N LYS A 75 -31.44 -1.45 -9.60
CA LYS A 75 -31.05 -0.69 -10.80
C LYS A 75 -31.71 -1.20 -12.09
N VAL A 76 -32.20 -2.44 -12.11
CA VAL A 76 -32.72 -3.11 -13.33
C VAL A 76 -34.25 -3.06 -13.42
N GLY A 77 -34.96 -2.69 -12.33
CA GLY A 77 -36.41 -2.50 -12.29
C GLY A 77 -36.87 -1.10 -12.70
N ARG A 78 -37.83 -1.02 -13.63
CA ARG A 78 -38.24 0.14 -14.44
C ARG A 78 -38.92 1.30 -13.68
N ASN A 79 -38.76 2.52 -14.23
CA ASN A 79 -39.56 3.75 -14.15
C ASN A 79 -40.07 4.24 -12.77
N GLY A 80 -39.34 5.22 -12.22
CA GLY A 80 -39.95 6.42 -11.62
C GLY A 80 -40.01 6.52 -10.11
N MET A 81 -39.87 5.42 -9.36
CA MET A 81 -40.05 5.42 -7.89
C MET A 81 -38.81 4.96 -7.09
N SER A 82 -37.75 4.46 -7.73
CA SER A 82 -36.67 3.73 -7.04
C SER A 82 -35.39 4.55 -6.73
N SER A 83 -35.31 5.82 -7.13
CA SER A 83 -34.12 6.66 -6.89
C SER A 83 -34.14 7.44 -5.57
N SER A 84 -35.28 7.57 -4.89
CA SER A 84 -35.38 8.37 -3.65
C SER A 84 -35.13 7.57 -2.37
N ILE A 85 -35.41 6.26 -2.36
CA ILE A 85 -35.44 5.46 -1.12
C ILE A 85 -34.10 5.48 -0.36
N PRO A 86 -32.92 5.27 -0.97
CA PRO A 86 -31.65 5.39 -0.25
C PRO A 86 -31.41 6.80 0.32
N SER A 87 -31.88 7.85 -0.37
CA SER A 87 -31.79 9.23 0.10
C SER A 87 -32.74 9.50 1.27
N ASP A 88 -33.96 8.96 1.22
CA ASP A 88 -34.95 9.09 2.28
C ASP A 88 -34.48 8.36 3.55
N VAL A 89 -33.93 7.14 3.40
CA VAL A 89 -33.34 6.37 4.50
C VAL A 89 -32.12 7.08 5.08
N ALA A 90 -31.22 7.61 4.25
CA ALA A 90 -30.08 8.40 4.71
C ALA A 90 -30.53 9.65 5.48
N SER A 91 -31.52 10.37 4.96
CA SER A 91 -32.12 11.53 5.61
C SER A 91 -32.67 11.18 7.00
N LEU A 92 -33.45 10.10 7.11
CA LEU A 92 -34.04 9.64 8.37
C LEU A 92 -32.96 9.22 9.39
N LEU A 93 -31.90 8.55 8.94
CA LEU A 93 -30.74 8.20 9.78
C LEU A 93 -30.06 9.47 10.32
N VAL A 94 -29.85 10.49 9.48
CA VAL A 94 -29.25 11.75 9.90
C VAL A 94 -30.15 12.52 10.85
N ASP A 95 -31.45 12.61 10.57
CA ASP A 95 -32.41 13.28 11.44
C ASP A 95 -32.47 12.60 12.82
N ARG A 96 -32.36 11.27 12.86
CA ARG A 96 -32.25 10.50 14.10
C ARG A 96 -30.94 10.75 14.83
N ILE A 97 -29.81 10.85 14.13
CA ILE A 97 -28.53 11.26 14.74
C ILE A 97 -28.67 12.64 15.37
N ILE A 98 -29.31 13.60 14.68
CA ILE A 98 -29.60 14.94 15.22
C ILE A 98 -30.45 14.84 16.49
N LEU A 99 -31.50 14.01 16.48
CA LEU A 99 -32.38 13.79 17.62
C LEU A 99 -31.71 13.05 18.78
N LEU A 100 -30.70 12.22 18.54
CA LEU A 100 -29.93 11.57 19.60
C LEU A 100 -28.93 12.54 20.24
N VAL A 101 -28.39 13.48 19.45
CA VAL A 101 -27.39 14.45 19.91
C VAL A 101 -28.02 15.66 20.62
N ARG A 102 -29.20 16.12 20.18
CA ARG A 102 -29.88 17.34 20.69
C ARG A 102 -30.33 17.29 22.18
N PRO A 103 -30.84 16.17 22.74
CA PRO A 103 -31.31 16.07 24.13
C PRO A 103 -30.18 15.89 25.16
N LEU A 104 -28.97 15.54 24.74
CA LEU A 104 -27.80 15.34 25.63
C LEU A 104 -27.25 16.66 26.21
N LYS A 105 -28.00 17.76 26.02
CA LYS A 105 -27.81 19.10 26.57
C LYS A 105 -28.31 19.22 28.02
N ASP A 106 -29.37 18.50 28.39
CA ASP A 106 -30.01 18.62 29.70
C ASP A 106 -29.57 17.48 30.62
N GLY A 107 -28.53 17.75 31.44
CA GLY A 107 -27.69 16.91 32.32
C GLY A 107 -28.24 15.74 33.14
N SER A 108 -29.33 15.11 32.72
CA SER A 108 -29.90 13.93 33.34
C SER A 108 -29.17 12.66 32.85
N GLN A 109 -29.17 11.64 33.71
CA GLN A 109 -28.40 10.40 33.56
C GLN A 109 -28.37 9.87 32.11
N ILE A 110 -27.21 9.99 31.47
CA ILE A 110 -27.00 9.49 30.12
C ILE A 110 -26.81 7.99 30.19
N ASP A 111 -27.74 7.26 29.58
CA ASP A 111 -27.65 5.82 29.38
C ASP A 111 -26.54 5.52 28.36
N PHE A 112 -25.63 4.60 28.70
CA PHE A 112 -24.63 4.05 27.79
C PHE A 112 -25.25 3.57 26.47
N LYS A 113 -26.52 3.17 26.51
CA LYS A 113 -27.34 2.80 25.36
C LYS A 113 -27.39 3.87 24.26
N ILE A 114 -27.40 5.16 24.60
CA ILE A 114 -27.44 6.26 23.61
C ILE A 114 -26.15 6.29 22.77
N PHE A 115 -24.99 6.02 23.37
CA PHE A 115 -23.73 5.97 22.64
C PHE A 115 -23.62 4.74 21.73
N VAL A 116 -24.22 3.61 22.14
CA VAL A 116 -24.32 2.42 21.30
C VAL A 116 -25.24 2.70 20.12
N GLU A 117 -26.41 3.30 20.36
CA GLU A 117 -27.36 3.69 19.31
C GLU A 117 -26.74 4.68 18.31
N LEU A 118 -26.10 5.74 18.79
CA LEU A 118 -25.39 6.70 17.93
C LEU A 118 -24.34 6.02 17.05
N ARG A 119 -23.56 5.10 17.62
CA ARG A 119 -22.55 4.33 16.86
C ARG A 119 -23.20 3.44 15.80
N THR A 120 -24.32 2.81 16.10
CA THR A 120 -25.05 1.97 15.14
C THR A 120 -25.59 2.79 13.97
N GLU A 121 -26.20 3.96 14.24
CA GLU A 121 -26.73 4.81 13.17
C GLU A 121 -25.62 5.36 12.27
N LEU A 122 -24.51 5.83 12.86
CA LEU A 122 -23.34 6.28 12.09
C LEU A 122 -22.74 5.17 11.23
N SER A 123 -22.71 3.93 11.74
CA SER A 123 -22.18 2.77 11.01
C SER A 123 -23.11 2.38 9.84
N CYS A 124 -24.42 2.36 10.07
CA CYS A 124 -25.42 2.12 9.02
C CYS A 124 -25.35 3.18 7.92
N LEU A 125 -25.25 4.46 8.30
CA LEU A 125 -25.15 5.56 7.35
C LEU A 125 -23.89 5.45 6.49
N LEU A 126 -22.74 5.12 7.10
CA LEU A 126 -21.49 4.94 6.36
C LEU A 126 -21.59 3.78 5.35
N GLN A 127 -22.23 2.67 5.74
CA GLN A 127 -22.40 1.51 4.88
C GLN A 127 -23.39 1.78 3.73
N LEU A 128 -24.42 2.59 3.98
CA LEU A 128 -25.35 3.04 2.96
C LEU A 128 -24.66 3.94 1.91
N ILE A 129 -23.84 4.90 2.37
CA ILE A 129 -23.02 5.77 1.50
C ILE A 129 -22.02 4.94 0.68
N ARG A 130 -21.44 3.89 1.28
CA ARG A 130 -20.51 2.98 0.60
C ARG A 130 -21.11 2.32 -0.64
N ASN A 131 -22.42 2.08 -0.63
CA ASN A 131 -23.13 1.44 -1.73
C ASN A 131 -23.80 2.46 -2.68
N HIS A 132 -24.08 3.67 -2.20
CA HIS A 132 -24.75 4.74 -2.95
C HIS A 132 -23.96 6.05 -2.84
N THR A 133 -22.97 6.23 -3.71
CA THR A 133 -22.01 7.35 -3.67
C THR A 133 -22.65 8.74 -3.86
N SER A 134 -23.82 8.80 -4.50
CA SER A 134 -24.61 10.02 -4.68
C SER A 134 -25.12 10.63 -3.36
N LEU A 135 -25.13 9.87 -2.28
CA LEU A 135 -25.57 10.31 -0.95
C LEU A 135 -24.51 11.12 -0.19
N SER A 136 -23.29 11.21 -0.71
CA SER A 136 -22.15 11.87 -0.07
C SER A 136 -22.41 13.33 0.27
N LEU A 137 -22.87 14.13 -0.70
CA LEU A 137 -23.11 15.57 -0.52
C LEU A 137 -24.32 15.89 0.39
N PRO A 138 -25.52 15.29 0.21
CA PRO A 138 -26.68 15.56 1.07
C PRO A 138 -26.44 15.22 2.55
N VAL A 139 -25.69 14.15 2.82
CA VAL A 139 -25.34 13.78 4.19
C VAL A 139 -24.38 14.80 4.79
N LEU A 140 -23.39 15.28 4.04
CA LEU A 140 -22.45 16.29 4.54
C LEU A 140 -23.14 17.62 4.87
N ASP A 141 -24.11 18.05 4.05
CA ASP A 141 -24.87 19.27 4.30
C ASP A 141 -25.61 19.23 5.63
N LYS A 142 -26.31 18.13 5.92
CA LYS A 142 -27.00 17.95 7.20
C LYS A 142 -26.05 17.80 8.38
N PHE A 143 -24.91 17.13 8.18
CA PHE A 143 -23.88 17.02 9.22
C PHE A 143 -23.28 18.38 9.58
N ASN A 144 -22.97 19.22 8.59
CA ASN A 144 -22.43 20.56 8.83
C ASN A 144 -23.36 21.42 9.70
N LEU A 145 -24.67 21.38 9.44
CA LEU A 145 -25.67 22.05 10.29
C LEU A 145 -25.65 21.53 11.73
N LEU A 146 -25.46 20.22 11.92
CA LEU A 146 -25.36 19.62 13.25
C LEU A 146 -24.13 20.14 14.01
N LEU A 147 -22.96 20.34 13.38
CA LEU A 147 -21.80 20.84 14.13
C LEU A 147 -21.80 22.35 14.29
N GLU A 148 -22.31 23.10 13.32
CA GLU A 148 -22.49 24.54 13.50
C GLU A 148 -23.30 24.81 14.78
N HIS A 149 -24.35 24.00 15.01
CA HIS A 149 -25.12 24.00 16.25
C HIS A 149 -24.31 23.56 17.50
N LEU A 150 -23.41 22.58 17.37
CA LEU A 150 -22.58 22.12 18.49
C LEU A 150 -21.43 23.08 18.85
N ILE A 151 -20.90 23.82 17.86
CA ILE A 151 -19.74 24.71 18.00
C ILE A 151 -20.15 26.09 18.48
N THR A 152 -21.25 26.65 17.93
CA THR A 152 -21.74 27.99 18.28
C THR A 152 -22.12 28.07 19.77
N ASP A 153 -22.64 26.98 20.32
CA ASP A 153 -23.04 26.91 21.73
C ASP A 153 -21.85 26.75 22.70
N GLN A 154 -20.72 26.15 22.27
CA GLN A 154 -19.50 26.08 23.11
C GLN A 154 -18.80 27.45 23.27
N LEU A 155 -19.07 28.38 22.36
CA LEU A 155 -18.56 29.76 22.42
C LEU A 155 -19.47 30.67 23.27
N ALA A 156 -20.71 30.27 23.55
CA ALA A 156 -21.73 31.08 24.23
C ALA A 156 -21.80 30.87 25.76
N LEU A 157 -21.11 29.87 26.33
CA LEU A 157 -21.06 29.69 27.79
C LEU A 157 -20.08 30.67 28.45
N PRO A 158 -20.54 31.55 29.37
CA PRO A 158 -19.68 32.41 30.15
C PRO A 158 -18.73 31.58 31.01
N GLN A 159 -17.54 32.14 31.26
CA GLN A 159 -16.39 31.54 31.94
C GLN A 159 -16.64 31.07 33.39
N GLU A 160 -17.85 31.28 33.93
CA GLU A 160 -18.20 31.04 35.35
C GLU A 160 -18.93 29.70 35.61
N ASP A 161 -19.49 29.02 34.59
CA ASP A 161 -20.25 27.76 34.77
C ASP A 161 -19.43 26.47 34.49
N LEU A 162 -18.09 26.56 34.43
CA LEU A 162 -17.17 25.46 34.15
C LEU A 162 -17.05 24.39 35.28
N THR A 163 -18.00 24.32 36.21
CA THR A 163 -17.95 23.37 37.33
C THR A 163 -18.48 21.97 37.02
N ASP A 164 -19.16 21.76 35.88
CA ASP A 164 -19.69 20.43 35.54
C ASP A 164 -18.80 19.66 34.54
N GLU A 165 -17.70 19.09 35.05
CA GLU A 165 -16.77 18.22 34.32
C GLU A 165 -17.47 17.10 33.53
N ARG A 166 -18.68 16.69 33.93
CA ARG A 166 -19.44 15.62 33.27
C ARG A 166 -20.02 16.08 31.93
N HIS A 167 -20.56 17.28 31.84
CA HIS A 167 -21.10 17.83 30.59
C HIS A 167 -20.01 18.00 29.53
N THR A 168 -18.84 18.49 29.94
CA THR A 168 -17.67 18.60 29.06
C THR A 168 -17.21 17.21 28.57
N SER A 169 -17.22 16.19 29.44
CA SER A 169 -16.86 14.80 29.09
C SER A 169 -17.79 14.17 28.03
N ILE A 170 -19.10 14.41 28.14
CA ILE A 170 -20.13 13.85 27.25
C ILE A 170 -20.07 14.50 25.88
N SER A 171 -20.06 15.83 25.81
CA SER A 171 -19.96 16.58 24.55
C SER A 171 -18.71 16.16 23.78
N THR A 172 -17.58 16.02 24.48
CA THR A 172 -16.32 15.56 23.88
C THR A 172 -16.45 14.14 23.29
N LYS A 173 -17.10 13.20 23.99
CA LYS A 173 -17.33 11.82 23.49
C LYS A 173 -18.19 11.78 22.22
N ILE A 174 -19.25 12.57 22.16
CA ILE A 174 -20.12 12.67 20.98
C ILE A 174 -19.33 13.21 19.79
N MET A 175 -18.59 14.29 20.01
CA MET A 175 -17.74 14.90 19.00
C MET A 175 -16.73 13.90 18.44
N ILE A 176 -16.04 13.13 19.29
CA ILE A 176 -15.14 12.05 18.85
C ILE A 176 -15.85 11.03 17.95
N MET A 177 -17.09 10.63 18.26
CA MET A 177 -17.85 9.68 17.44
C MET A 177 -18.22 10.23 16.07
N LEU A 178 -18.70 11.48 16.02
CA LEU A 178 -19.01 12.17 14.76
C LEU A 178 -17.76 12.34 13.90
N TYR A 179 -16.63 12.69 14.53
CA TYR A 179 -15.36 12.82 13.82
C TYR A 179 -14.84 11.49 13.27
N LYS A 180 -14.92 10.39 14.03
CA LYS A 180 -14.53 9.06 13.54
C LYS A 180 -15.36 8.65 12.32
N PHE A 181 -16.66 8.94 12.33
CA PHE A 181 -17.53 8.72 11.17
C PHE A 181 -17.03 9.50 9.96
N LEU A 182 -16.72 10.78 10.13
CA LEU A 182 -16.28 11.64 9.03
C LEU A 182 -14.90 11.28 8.50
N VAL A 183 -13.96 10.85 9.34
CA VAL A 183 -12.68 10.27 8.87
C VAL A 183 -12.95 9.08 7.95
N ALA A 184 -13.78 8.14 8.41
CA ALA A 184 -14.11 6.95 7.62
C ALA A 184 -14.91 7.28 6.33
N PHE A 185 -15.72 8.34 6.37
CA PHE A 185 -16.42 8.88 5.22
C PHE A 185 -15.44 9.49 4.20
N LEU A 186 -14.49 10.32 4.64
CA LEU A 186 -13.50 10.95 3.77
C LEU A 186 -12.58 9.91 3.13
N ASP A 187 -12.16 8.90 3.89
CA ASP A 187 -11.40 7.76 3.36
C ASP A 187 -12.16 7.05 2.25
N PHE A 188 -13.46 6.83 2.44
CA PHE A 188 -14.30 6.23 1.41
C PHE A 188 -14.42 7.12 0.17
N VAL A 189 -14.78 8.40 0.33
CA VAL A 189 -15.00 9.33 -0.79
C VAL A 189 -13.71 9.55 -1.59
N TYR A 190 -12.54 9.53 -0.94
CA TYR A 190 -11.24 9.57 -1.60
C TYR A 190 -10.93 8.26 -2.36
N GLU A 191 -11.22 7.09 -1.78
CA GLU A 191 -10.96 5.80 -2.42
C GLU A 191 -11.74 5.64 -3.74
N ILE A 192 -12.94 6.21 -3.82
CA ILE A 192 -13.79 6.20 -5.02
C ILE A 192 -13.60 7.43 -5.94
N ASP A 193 -12.80 8.41 -5.52
CA ASP A 193 -12.49 9.64 -6.25
C ASP A 193 -13.71 10.50 -6.63
N VAL A 194 -14.67 10.65 -5.69
CA VAL A 194 -15.93 11.41 -5.88
C VAL A 194 -15.88 12.78 -5.19
N ILE A 195 -14.68 13.30 -4.92
CA ILE A 195 -14.53 14.58 -4.22
C ILE A 195 -14.85 15.73 -5.20
N THR A 196 -16.02 16.34 -5.03
CA THR A 196 -16.38 17.57 -5.75
C THR A 196 -15.94 18.82 -4.97
N PRO A 197 -15.79 19.98 -5.63
CA PRO A 197 -15.50 21.25 -4.95
C PRO A 197 -16.54 21.62 -3.89
N GLN A 198 -17.80 21.21 -4.09
CA GLN A 198 -18.87 21.45 -3.12
C GLN A 198 -18.70 20.62 -1.85
N VAL A 199 -18.34 19.34 -1.97
CA VAL A 199 -17.98 18.49 -0.83
C VAL A 199 -16.79 19.09 -0.09
N PHE A 200 -15.83 19.63 -0.83
CA PHE A 200 -14.64 20.28 -0.30
C PHE A 200 -14.93 21.55 0.52
N ASP A 201 -15.74 22.48 0.03
CA ASP A 201 -16.08 23.70 0.77
C ASP A 201 -16.76 23.37 2.10
N LYS A 202 -17.57 22.30 2.09
CA LYS A 202 -18.26 21.81 3.27
C LYS A 202 -17.29 21.20 4.30
N ILE A 203 -16.27 20.46 3.86
CA ILE A 203 -15.18 19.98 4.73
C ILE A 203 -14.35 21.15 5.28
N LYS A 204 -14.13 22.22 4.51
CA LYS A 204 -13.39 23.39 4.98
C LYS A 204 -14.12 24.09 6.13
N ILE A 205 -15.43 24.31 5.99
CA ILE A 205 -16.27 24.88 7.06
C ILE A 205 -16.19 24.01 8.31
N PHE A 206 -16.24 22.70 8.13
CA PHE A 206 -16.12 21.71 9.20
C PHE A 206 -14.80 21.84 9.98
N ILE A 207 -13.67 21.91 9.27
CA ILE A 207 -12.34 22.09 9.87
C ILE A 207 -12.22 23.44 10.58
N GLN A 208 -12.80 24.51 10.03
CA GLN A 208 -12.75 25.83 10.65
C GLN A 208 -13.57 25.89 11.95
N GLY A 209 -14.77 25.31 11.94
CA GLY A 209 -15.59 25.16 13.13
C GLY A 209 -14.87 24.36 14.22
N ILE A 210 -14.06 23.39 13.78
CA ILE A 210 -13.24 22.61 14.68
C ILE A 210 -12.17 23.46 15.39
N ARG A 211 -11.45 24.30 14.63
CA ARG A 211 -10.30 25.07 15.15
C ARG A 211 -10.69 25.96 16.34
N ASN A 212 -11.97 26.27 16.47
CA ASN A 212 -12.52 27.14 17.50
C ASN A 212 -12.96 26.41 18.80
N CYS A 213 -12.94 25.07 18.85
CA CYS A 213 -13.32 24.29 20.04
C CYS A 213 -12.18 24.20 21.07
N LYS A 214 -12.48 24.41 22.36
CA LYS A 214 -11.48 24.51 23.44
C LYS A 214 -11.12 23.20 24.16
N SER A 215 -11.83 22.08 23.94
CA SER A 215 -11.55 20.80 24.62
C SER A 215 -10.37 20.07 23.96
N SER A 216 -9.23 19.93 24.63
CA SER A 216 -7.95 19.84 23.90
C SER A 216 -7.31 18.48 23.65
N THR A 217 -7.63 17.42 24.39
CA THR A 217 -6.71 16.25 24.40
C THR A 217 -7.08 15.15 23.38
N LEU A 218 -8.35 14.73 23.29
CA LEU A 218 -8.81 13.74 22.28
C LEU A 218 -9.25 14.36 20.94
N TYR A 219 -9.60 15.63 21.01
CA TYR A 219 -10.08 16.42 19.89
C TYR A 219 -8.98 16.61 18.84
N VAL A 220 -7.81 17.01 19.31
CA VAL A 220 -6.63 17.26 18.49
C VAL A 220 -6.24 16.01 17.69
N GLN A 221 -6.28 14.82 18.30
CA GLN A 221 -5.99 13.55 17.61
C GLN A 221 -6.92 13.29 16.42
N THR A 222 -8.21 13.63 16.54
CA THR A 222 -9.20 13.31 15.52
C THR A 222 -9.24 14.37 14.42
N VAL A 223 -9.02 15.64 14.78
CA VAL A 223 -8.82 16.76 13.86
C VAL A 223 -7.56 16.58 13.04
N TYR A 224 -6.49 16.13 13.67
CA TYR A 224 -5.23 15.77 13.04
C TYR A 224 -5.42 14.64 12.01
N SER A 225 -6.16 13.58 12.36
CA SER A 225 -6.54 12.55 11.41
C SER A 225 -7.23 13.16 10.19
N MET A 226 -8.26 14.00 10.39
CA MET A 226 -8.99 14.67 9.30
C MET A 226 -8.12 15.57 8.41
N MET A 227 -7.18 16.30 8.99
CA MET A 227 -6.28 17.19 8.24
C MET A 227 -5.23 16.43 7.44
N LEU A 228 -4.79 15.25 7.91
CA LEU A 228 -3.97 14.34 7.12
C LEU A 228 -4.74 13.78 5.90
N HIS A 229 -6.04 13.50 6.04
CA HIS A 229 -6.91 13.12 4.90
C HIS A 229 -7.18 14.31 3.97
N SER A 230 -7.13 15.54 4.47
CA SER A 230 -7.31 16.75 3.67
C SER A 230 -6.17 16.86 2.64
N ARG A 231 -4.89 16.75 3.01
CA ARG A 231 -3.80 16.85 2.02
C ARG A 231 -3.95 15.93 0.80
N ARG A 232 -4.38 14.68 0.99
CA ARG A 232 -4.68 13.71 -0.09
C ARG A 232 -5.87 14.12 -0.95
N THR A 233 -6.95 14.54 -0.29
CA THR A 233 -8.18 15.04 -0.92
C THR A 233 -7.91 16.28 -1.77
N TRP A 234 -6.95 17.11 -1.35
CA TRP A 234 -6.72 18.43 -1.95
C TRP A 234 -5.73 18.39 -3.12
N SER A 235 -4.82 17.41 -3.20
CA SER A 235 -3.89 17.28 -4.34
C SER A 235 -4.58 16.88 -5.65
N GLY A 236 -5.71 16.16 -5.58
CA GLY A 236 -6.51 15.80 -6.75
C GLY A 236 -7.21 17.00 -7.41
N LEU A 237 -7.78 17.90 -6.59
CA LEU A 237 -8.54 19.07 -7.08
C LEU A 237 -7.70 20.16 -7.77
N LEU A 238 -6.38 20.25 -7.50
CA LEU A 238 -5.51 21.17 -8.24
C LEU A 238 -5.36 20.78 -9.69
N LYS A 239 -5.26 19.48 -9.96
CA LYS A 239 -4.83 18.98 -11.27
C LYS A 239 -5.97 18.95 -12.28
N ASP A 240 -7.22 18.88 -11.82
CA ASP A 240 -8.40 19.09 -12.65
C ASP A 240 -8.63 20.58 -13.00
N GLY A 241 -7.73 21.48 -12.58
CA GLY A 241 -7.79 22.92 -12.87
C GLY A 241 -8.89 23.66 -12.10
N VAL A 242 -9.50 23.00 -11.12
CA VAL A 242 -10.66 23.53 -10.39
C VAL A 242 -10.25 24.52 -9.28
N ILE A 243 -9.02 24.39 -8.76
CA ILE A 243 -8.48 25.28 -7.71
C ILE A 243 -7.11 25.81 -8.15
N SER A 244 -6.89 27.12 -7.98
CA SER A 244 -5.60 27.77 -8.25
C SER A 244 -4.50 27.29 -7.28
N GLU A 245 -3.31 27.03 -7.83
CA GLU A 245 -2.13 26.56 -7.11
C GLU A 245 -1.72 27.49 -5.93
N LYS A 246 -1.90 28.81 -6.07
CA LYS A 246 -1.63 29.79 -5.00
C LYS A 246 -2.58 29.66 -3.82
N PHE A 247 -3.88 29.50 -4.10
CA PHE A 247 -4.91 29.35 -3.06
C PHE A 247 -4.72 28.06 -2.27
N PHE A 248 -4.29 27.00 -2.94
CA PHE A 248 -3.98 25.72 -2.31
C PHE A 248 -2.76 25.82 -1.40
N CYS A 249 -1.68 26.46 -1.85
CA CYS A 249 -0.46 26.59 -1.05
C CYS A 249 -0.72 27.35 0.27
N GLY A 250 -1.49 28.45 0.22
CA GLY A 250 -1.84 29.22 1.42
C GLY A 250 -2.65 28.42 2.45
N TYR A 251 -3.74 27.76 2.03
CA TYR A 251 -4.52 26.93 2.95
C TYR A 251 -3.73 25.72 3.45
N TRP A 252 -2.87 25.13 2.61
CA TRP A 252 -2.02 24.02 2.98
C TRP A 252 -1.04 24.40 4.10
N VAL A 253 -0.37 25.54 3.99
CA VAL A 253 0.52 26.08 5.04
C VAL A 253 -0.25 26.36 6.32
N GLU A 254 -1.45 26.96 6.25
CA GLU A 254 -2.31 27.17 7.42
C GLU A 254 -2.74 25.86 8.09
N SER A 255 -3.05 24.84 7.28
CA SER A 255 -3.41 23.51 7.75
C SER A 255 -2.23 22.82 8.44
N GLU A 256 -1.05 22.82 7.84
CA GLU A 256 0.16 22.28 8.49
C GLU A 256 0.53 23.07 9.75
N GLY A 257 0.36 24.39 9.76
CA GLY A 257 0.45 25.29 10.94
C GLY A 257 -0.36 24.82 12.13
N PHE A 258 -1.67 24.68 11.92
CA PHE A 258 -2.57 24.26 12.99
C PHE A 258 -2.25 22.84 13.48
N THR A 259 -1.92 21.92 12.56
CA THR A 259 -1.52 20.54 12.85
C THR A 259 -0.28 20.48 13.74
N LEU A 260 0.66 21.41 13.53
CA LEU A 260 1.88 21.50 14.30
C LEU A 260 1.67 22.09 15.70
N MET A 261 0.86 23.14 15.82
CA MET A 261 0.44 23.70 17.13
C MET A 261 -0.21 22.64 18.02
N CYS A 262 -1.06 21.83 17.40
CA CYS A 262 -1.69 20.66 18.02
C CYS A 262 -0.65 19.65 18.55
N THR A 263 0.36 19.36 17.74
CA THR A 263 1.43 18.43 18.10
C THR A 263 2.31 18.98 19.23
N GLN A 264 2.60 20.29 19.21
CA GLN A 264 3.32 20.96 20.30
C GLN A 264 2.56 20.87 21.62
N LYS A 265 1.23 21.02 21.59
CA LYS A 265 0.41 20.87 22.79
C LYS A 265 0.52 19.45 23.38
N MET A 266 0.45 18.41 22.55
CA MET A 266 0.64 17.03 23.01
C MET A 266 2.04 16.80 23.60
N LEU A 267 3.07 17.47 23.05
CA LEU A 267 4.42 17.42 23.56
C LEU A 267 4.55 18.08 24.94
N LEU A 268 3.86 19.20 25.16
CA LEU A 268 3.76 19.88 26.46
C LEU A 268 2.99 19.05 27.49
N GLU A 269 1.97 18.31 27.05
CA GLU A 269 1.17 17.41 27.89
C GLU A 269 1.84 16.04 28.15
N GLU A 270 3.03 15.80 27.58
CA GLU A 270 3.84 14.58 27.71
C GLU A 270 3.15 13.27 27.29
N ASP A 271 2.13 13.32 26.44
CA ASP A 271 1.47 12.12 25.90
C ASP A 271 2.25 11.55 24.69
N TYR A 272 3.37 10.89 24.99
CA TYR A 272 4.28 10.36 23.98
C TYR A 272 3.68 9.23 23.14
N TRP A 273 2.75 8.46 23.68
CA TRP A 273 2.09 7.38 22.93
C TRP A 273 1.15 7.96 21.87
N LEU A 274 0.38 8.97 22.26
CA LEU A 274 -0.50 9.68 21.34
C LEU A 274 0.27 10.38 20.23
N LEU A 275 1.40 11.02 20.58
CA LEU A 275 2.34 11.58 19.60
C LEU A 275 2.84 10.52 18.62
N TYR A 276 3.27 9.36 19.13
CA TYR A 276 3.74 8.27 18.28
C TYR A 276 2.67 7.77 17.31
N GLU A 277 1.44 7.53 17.78
CA GLU A 277 0.31 7.14 16.92
C GLU A 277 -0.01 8.22 15.87
N SER A 278 0.11 9.50 16.23
CA SER A 278 -0.08 10.62 15.31
C SER A 278 1.02 10.67 14.24
N GLY A 279 2.28 10.43 14.61
CA GLY A 279 3.40 10.33 13.68
C GLY A 279 3.26 9.18 12.70
N LYS A 280 2.80 8.00 13.17
CA LYS A 280 2.46 6.85 12.31
C LYS A 280 1.41 7.23 11.26
N CYS A 281 0.35 7.91 11.70
CA CYS A 281 -0.71 8.38 10.82
C CYS A 281 -0.15 9.38 9.79
N ALA A 282 0.67 10.34 10.21
CA ALA A 282 1.28 11.30 9.28
C ALA A 282 2.12 10.62 8.20
N ALA A 283 2.99 9.69 8.59
CA ALA A 283 3.83 8.94 7.66
C ALA A 283 3.02 8.01 6.73
N SER A 284 1.91 7.43 7.19
CA SER A 284 1.03 6.61 6.35
C SER A 284 0.19 7.42 5.36
N HIS A 285 0.10 8.74 5.55
CA HIS A 285 -0.61 9.66 4.67
C HIS A 285 0.32 10.52 3.79
N GLY A 286 1.64 10.45 4.00
CA GLY A 286 2.63 11.24 3.25
C GLY A 286 2.83 12.66 3.77
N SER A 287 2.40 12.95 5.00
CA SER A 287 2.62 14.24 5.68
C SER A 287 3.97 14.27 6.37
N TRP A 288 5.03 14.28 5.57
CA TRP A 288 6.40 14.04 6.02
C TRP A 288 6.97 15.11 6.94
N PHE A 289 6.56 16.36 6.79
CA PHE A 289 6.99 17.43 7.68
C PHE A 289 6.52 17.19 9.12
N ILE A 290 5.23 16.90 9.32
CA ILE A 290 4.71 16.63 10.67
C ILE A 290 5.27 15.32 11.23
N ALA A 291 5.41 14.28 10.39
CA ALA A 291 6.07 13.04 10.82
C ALA A 291 7.51 13.28 11.31
N THR A 292 8.27 14.12 10.59
CA THR A 292 9.64 14.50 10.96
C THR A 292 9.68 15.27 12.28
N PHE A 293 8.76 16.24 12.47
CA PHE A 293 8.63 16.95 13.73
C PHE A 293 8.35 16.00 14.90
N ILE A 294 7.38 15.09 14.74
CA ILE A 294 6.98 14.15 15.79
C ILE A 294 8.12 13.19 16.14
N PHE A 295 8.66 12.47 15.15
CA PHE A 295 9.68 11.45 15.39
C PHE A 295 11.01 12.08 15.86
N GLY A 296 11.35 13.27 15.37
CA GLY A 296 12.51 14.04 15.83
C GLY A 296 12.41 14.48 17.29
N ASN A 297 11.21 14.81 17.78
CA ASN A 297 11.02 15.07 19.20
C ASN A 297 11.02 13.78 20.02
N LEU A 298 10.32 12.74 19.57
CA LEU A 298 10.20 11.48 20.30
C LEU A 298 11.54 10.74 20.46
N MET A 299 12.46 10.82 19.49
CA MET A 299 13.76 10.15 19.60
C MET A 299 14.57 10.63 20.82
N THR A 300 14.40 11.90 21.23
CA THR A 300 15.08 12.45 22.43
C THR A 300 14.46 11.99 23.75
N LYS A 301 13.26 11.39 23.72
CA LYS A 301 12.48 11.04 24.91
C LYS A 301 12.48 9.54 25.22
N VAL A 302 12.90 8.68 24.29
CA VAL A 302 12.86 7.23 24.46
C VAL A 302 14.03 6.69 25.27
N LYS A 303 13.70 5.83 26.25
CA LYS A 303 14.65 5.23 27.19
C LYS A 303 15.10 3.81 26.84
N SER A 304 14.35 3.10 26.01
CA SER A 304 14.68 1.72 25.59
C SER A 304 15.57 1.73 24.35
N HIS A 305 16.67 0.97 24.37
CA HIS A 305 17.62 0.90 23.25
C HIS A 305 16.95 0.41 21.95
N SER A 306 16.10 -0.62 22.01
CA SER A 306 15.42 -1.15 20.82
C SER A 306 14.38 -0.17 20.26
N CYS A 307 13.66 0.53 21.14
CA CYS A 307 12.72 1.57 20.74
C CYS A 307 13.44 2.82 20.22
N CYS A 308 14.63 3.11 20.74
CA CYS A 308 15.48 4.21 20.28
C CYS A 308 15.94 3.95 18.85
N GLY A 309 16.46 2.77 18.54
CA GLY A 309 16.85 2.41 17.16
C GLY A 309 15.67 2.46 16.18
N TRP A 310 14.49 1.99 16.59
CA TRP A 310 13.26 2.10 15.79
C TRP A 310 12.85 3.55 15.51
N LEU A 311 12.80 4.40 16.54
CA LEU A 311 12.44 5.82 16.37
C LEU A 311 13.49 6.61 15.61
N ASN A 312 14.78 6.32 15.80
CA ASN A 312 15.85 6.94 15.02
C ASN A 312 15.70 6.59 13.54
N SER A 313 15.42 5.32 13.23
CA SER A 313 15.11 4.88 11.86
C SER A 313 13.90 5.62 11.28
N LEU A 314 12.82 5.77 12.06
CA LEU A 314 11.63 6.52 11.64
C LEU A 314 11.92 8.01 11.40
N ALA A 315 12.68 8.66 12.28
CA ALA A 315 13.05 10.07 12.15
C ALA A 315 13.88 10.32 10.89
N GLN A 316 14.85 9.43 10.61
CA GLN A 316 15.69 9.50 9.41
C GLN A 316 14.89 9.24 8.12
N LEU A 317 13.98 8.25 8.14
CA LEU A 317 13.06 8.00 7.03
C LEU A 317 12.17 9.21 6.76
N SER A 318 11.54 9.78 7.79
CA SER A 318 10.68 10.95 7.62
C SER A 318 11.44 12.17 7.11
N LEU A 319 12.66 12.38 7.59
CA LEU A 319 13.52 13.48 7.16
C LEU A 319 13.90 13.35 5.68
N CYS A 320 14.26 12.15 5.23
CA CYS A 320 14.51 11.86 3.82
C CYS A 320 13.30 12.24 2.94
N GLU A 321 12.13 11.69 3.25
CA GLU A 321 10.93 11.86 2.42
C GLU A 321 10.43 13.30 2.44
N MET A 322 10.58 14.00 3.57
CA MET A 322 10.33 15.44 3.66
C MET A 322 11.28 16.24 2.77
N LYS A 323 12.59 15.94 2.78
CA LYS A 323 13.55 16.61 1.88
C LYS A 323 13.23 16.36 0.41
N ILE A 324 12.86 15.13 0.04
CA ILE A 324 12.37 14.82 -1.32
C ILE A 324 11.15 15.66 -1.67
N GLN A 325 10.17 15.75 -0.77
CA GLN A 325 8.97 16.55 -0.99
C GLN A 325 9.30 18.03 -1.25
N LEU A 326 10.25 18.59 -0.50
CA LEU A 326 10.72 19.98 -0.68
C LEU A 326 11.40 20.21 -2.03
N LEU A 327 12.10 19.20 -2.56
CA LEU A 327 12.80 19.29 -3.85
C LEU A 327 11.86 19.36 -5.03
N VAL A 328 10.68 18.78 -4.88
CA VAL A 328 9.77 18.50 -5.97
C VAL A 328 8.60 19.52 -6.02
N LEU A 329 8.57 20.46 -5.07
CA LEU A 329 7.61 21.57 -5.03
C LEU A 329 7.72 22.43 -6.31
N PRO A 330 6.59 22.77 -6.94
CA PRO A 330 6.55 23.38 -8.27
C PRO A 330 7.03 24.84 -8.32
N ASN A 331 6.85 25.64 -7.26
CA ASN A 331 7.11 27.10 -7.29
C ASN A 331 8.16 27.52 -6.24
N GLN A 332 9.14 28.36 -6.63
CA GLN A 332 10.15 28.89 -5.69
C GLN A 332 9.49 29.63 -4.52
N GLU A 333 8.47 30.47 -4.77
CA GLU A 333 7.74 31.19 -3.71
C GLU A 333 7.11 30.25 -2.66
N SER A 334 6.50 29.15 -3.12
CA SER A 334 5.92 28.14 -2.23
C SER A 334 6.97 27.46 -1.36
N ARG A 335 8.17 27.23 -1.92
CA ARG A 335 9.31 26.65 -1.21
C ARG A 335 9.85 27.61 -0.15
N THR A 336 9.93 28.91 -0.45
CA THR A 336 10.40 29.93 0.49
C THR A 336 9.45 30.11 1.66
N GLN A 337 8.14 30.25 1.39
CA GLN A 337 7.12 30.32 2.45
C GLN A 337 7.16 29.08 3.35
N TYR A 338 7.36 27.91 2.75
CA TYR A 338 7.46 26.66 3.50
C TYR A 338 8.74 26.57 4.34
N LEU A 339 9.87 27.05 3.83
CA LEU A 339 11.13 27.12 4.57
C LEU A 339 11.07 28.12 5.73
N GLU A 340 10.43 29.27 5.54
CA GLU A 340 10.14 30.21 6.63
C GLU A 340 9.24 29.59 7.69
N PHE A 341 8.20 28.88 7.25
CA PHE A 341 7.32 28.12 8.12
C PHE A 341 8.07 27.02 8.90
N ILE A 342 8.97 26.25 8.27
CA ILE A 342 9.84 25.27 8.96
C ILE A 342 10.70 25.94 10.03
N LYS A 343 11.32 27.08 9.71
CA LYS A 343 12.24 27.80 10.62
C LYS A 343 11.56 28.25 11.91
N LEU A 344 10.27 28.61 11.84
CA LEU A 344 9.47 29.02 13.01
C LEU A 344 9.36 27.95 14.11
N PHE A 345 9.54 26.67 13.78
CA PHE A 345 9.27 25.56 14.70
C PHE A 345 10.52 24.80 15.19
N HIS A 346 11.72 25.35 14.96
CA HIS A 346 13.00 24.90 15.55
C HIS A 346 13.16 23.37 15.65
N ILE A 347 13.05 22.68 14.51
CA ILE A 347 13.25 21.22 14.50
C ILE A 347 14.75 20.95 14.50
N ALA A 348 15.30 20.46 15.62
CA ALA A 348 16.74 20.22 15.82
C ALA A 348 17.41 19.40 14.69
N LEU A 349 16.68 18.49 14.04
CA LEU A 349 17.17 17.71 12.89
C LEU A 349 17.43 18.54 11.61
N PHE A 350 17.01 19.80 11.56
CA PHE A 350 17.20 20.69 10.43
C PHE A 350 18.46 21.56 10.55
N GLU A 351 19.04 21.70 11.74
CA GLU A 351 20.18 22.59 11.97
C GLU A 351 21.45 22.12 11.22
N ASP A 352 21.62 20.82 11.02
CA ASP A 352 22.79 20.23 10.33
C ASP A 352 22.74 20.32 8.79
N GLY A 353 21.70 20.93 8.18
CA GLY A 353 21.55 20.89 6.72
C GLY A 353 20.89 22.10 6.05
N ILE A 354 20.66 23.19 6.79
CA ILE A 354 20.28 24.49 6.23
C ILE A 354 21.46 25.45 6.42
N THR A 355 22.63 25.11 5.87
CA THR A 355 23.62 26.15 5.60
C THR A 355 23.08 27.04 4.49
N GLU A 356 23.16 28.34 4.74
CA GLU A 356 22.71 29.42 3.89
C GLU A 356 23.15 29.25 2.43
N ASP A 357 22.21 28.98 1.52
CA ASP A 357 22.33 29.43 0.14
C ASP A 357 21.17 30.37 -0.18
N GLY A 358 21.18 31.49 0.52
CA GLY A 358 20.43 32.70 0.17
C GLY A 358 21.07 33.44 -1.00
N LYS A 359 21.40 32.73 -2.09
CA LYS A 359 21.71 33.38 -3.37
C LYS A 359 20.52 33.22 -4.29
N GLN A 360 20.00 34.36 -4.74
CA GLN A 360 19.06 34.46 -5.86
C GLN A 360 19.65 33.70 -7.06
N VAL A 361 19.21 32.46 -7.27
CA VAL A 361 19.51 31.70 -8.48
C VAL A 361 18.23 31.66 -9.29
N GLY A 362 18.34 32.14 -10.54
CA GLY A 362 17.25 32.26 -11.50
C GLY A 362 16.48 30.96 -11.73
N ASP A 363 15.36 31.13 -12.44
CA ASP A 363 14.17 30.29 -12.59
C ASP A 363 14.34 28.82 -13.06
N HIS A 364 15.55 28.26 -13.00
CA HIS A 364 15.85 26.87 -13.35
C HIS A 364 16.71 26.26 -12.25
N THR A 365 16.12 25.39 -11.42
CA THR A 365 16.87 24.51 -10.53
C THR A 365 17.87 23.73 -11.39
N ASP A 366 19.17 24.01 -11.26
CA ASP A 366 20.20 23.29 -12.01
C ASP A 366 20.05 21.79 -11.71
N ALA A 367 20.05 20.94 -12.73
CA ALA A 367 19.90 19.51 -12.56
C ALA A 367 21.02 18.93 -11.64
N ALA A 368 22.17 19.61 -11.58
CA ALA A 368 23.24 19.32 -10.62
C ALA A 368 22.84 19.61 -9.16
N ASP A 369 22.19 20.74 -8.88
CA ASP A 369 21.66 21.08 -7.54
C ASP A 369 20.59 20.10 -7.09
N TYR A 370 19.74 19.64 -8.03
CA TYR A 370 18.77 18.59 -7.74
C TYR A 370 19.44 17.26 -7.36
N ALA A 371 20.48 16.85 -8.11
CA ALA A 371 21.22 15.63 -7.85
C ALA A 371 21.90 15.64 -6.47
N GLU A 372 22.52 16.75 -6.10
CA GLU A 372 23.18 16.92 -4.79
C GLU A 372 22.19 16.81 -3.63
N LYS A 373 21.07 17.53 -3.70
CA LYS A 373 20.05 17.48 -2.65
C LYS A 373 19.38 16.10 -2.55
N LEU A 374 19.21 15.41 -3.69
CA LEU A 374 18.74 14.02 -3.72
C LEU A 374 19.75 13.07 -3.07
N ALA A 375 21.06 13.27 -3.28
CA ALA A 375 22.11 12.49 -2.63
C ALA A 375 22.10 12.66 -1.11
N HIS A 376 21.87 13.87 -0.60
CA HIS A 376 21.66 14.11 0.83
C HIS A 376 20.43 13.36 1.36
N ALA A 377 19.30 13.41 0.66
CA ALA A 377 18.10 12.67 1.05
C ALA A 377 18.37 11.15 1.12
N TYR A 378 19.06 10.61 0.10
CA TYR A 378 19.48 9.21 0.06
C TYR A 378 20.36 8.82 1.26
N GLY A 379 21.26 9.71 1.70
CA GLY A 379 22.09 9.48 2.89
C GLY A 379 21.27 9.22 4.16
N TYR A 380 20.21 10.01 4.41
CA TYR A 380 19.32 9.79 5.55
C TYR A 380 18.54 8.48 5.45
N LEU A 381 18.06 8.12 4.25
CA LEU A 381 17.36 6.85 4.04
C LEU A 381 18.27 5.64 4.28
N ASN A 382 19.51 5.71 3.81
CA ASN A 382 20.50 4.67 4.04
C ASN A 382 20.81 4.55 5.54
N SER A 383 20.98 5.67 6.24
CA SER A 383 21.14 5.71 7.70
C SER A 383 19.94 5.08 8.43
N ALA A 384 18.71 5.37 8.00
CA ALA A 384 17.51 4.75 8.55
C ALA A 384 17.53 3.22 8.45
N CYS A 385 18.03 2.70 7.31
CA CYS A 385 18.15 1.27 7.05
C CYS A 385 19.20 0.62 7.97
N GLU A 386 20.38 1.23 8.09
CA GLU A 386 21.45 0.73 8.97
C GLU A 386 21.03 0.73 10.44
N LEU A 387 20.42 1.82 10.93
CA LEU A 387 19.88 1.89 12.30
C LEU A 387 18.90 0.76 12.61
N LEU A 388 18.05 0.40 11.64
CA LEU A 388 17.09 -0.69 11.80
C LEU A 388 17.77 -2.06 11.79
N LYS A 389 18.84 -2.26 11.01
CA LYS A 389 19.61 -3.51 11.02
C LYS A 389 20.17 -3.81 12.40
N PHE A 390 20.73 -2.81 13.07
CA PHE A 390 21.31 -2.91 14.43
C PHE A 390 20.27 -3.07 15.55
N CYS A 391 18.97 -2.91 15.28
CA CYS A 391 17.93 -3.19 16.26
C CYS A 391 17.84 -4.70 16.57
N THR A 392 18.58 -5.13 17.60
CA THR A 392 18.55 -6.50 18.12
C THR A 392 17.31 -6.71 18.97
N THR A 393 16.30 -7.35 18.39
CA THR A 393 15.11 -7.79 19.11
C THR A 393 14.95 -9.29 18.87
N SER A 394 14.56 -10.04 19.91
CA SER A 394 14.42 -11.49 19.84
C SER A 394 13.33 -11.89 18.85
N GLY A 395 13.60 -12.83 17.93
CA GLY A 395 12.56 -13.50 17.12
C GLY A 395 12.27 -12.90 15.75
N LYS A 396 13.29 -12.48 14.98
CA LYS A 396 13.12 -11.90 13.62
C LYS A 396 12.05 -10.79 13.58
N THR A 397 12.01 -9.99 14.62
CA THR A 397 11.24 -8.75 14.72
C THR A 397 11.78 -7.75 13.69
N PHE A 398 10.87 -6.94 13.14
CA PHE A 398 11.13 -5.98 12.06
C PHE A 398 11.42 -6.55 10.64
N CYS A 399 11.12 -7.83 10.34
CA CYS A 399 11.36 -8.39 9.00
C CYS A 399 10.77 -7.55 7.85
N PHE A 400 9.48 -7.20 7.95
CA PHE A 400 8.82 -6.40 6.92
C PHE A 400 9.49 -5.05 6.77
N GLN A 401 9.80 -4.41 7.90
CA GLN A 401 10.37 -3.07 7.97
C GLN A 401 11.76 -3.04 7.35
N LYS A 402 12.62 -4.00 7.71
CA LYS A 402 13.96 -4.16 7.15
C LYS A 402 13.92 -4.39 5.65
N TRP A 403 13.06 -5.32 5.19
CA TRP A 403 12.95 -5.61 3.76
C TRP A 403 12.39 -4.42 2.98
N PHE A 404 11.27 -3.84 3.42
CA PHE A 404 10.66 -2.67 2.79
C PHE A 404 11.63 -1.51 2.67
N LEU A 405 12.34 -1.18 3.75
CA LEU A 405 13.29 -0.06 3.78
C LEU A 405 14.50 -0.34 2.88
N ALA A 406 14.99 -1.59 2.84
CA ALA A 406 16.05 -1.99 1.91
C ALA A 406 15.61 -1.80 0.44
N LEU A 407 14.38 -2.19 0.08
CA LEU A 407 13.85 -1.96 -1.27
C LEU A 407 13.71 -0.47 -1.59
N ARG A 408 13.26 0.35 -0.63
CA ARG A 408 13.16 1.81 -0.79
C ARG A 408 14.54 2.46 -0.98
N VAL A 409 15.57 2.03 -0.23
CA VAL A 409 16.97 2.45 -0.42
C VAL A 409 17.47 2.08 -1.83
N LYS A 410 17.25 0.83 -2.26
CA LYS A 410 17.60 0.39 -3.63
C LYS A 410 16.93 1.27 -4.69
N MET A 411 15.64 1.56 -4.53
CA MET A 411 14.86 2.39 -5.46
C MET A 411 15.47 3.80 -5.58
N LEU A 412 15.65 4.49 -4.45
CA LEU A 412 16.14 5.87 -4.44
C LEU A 412 17.60 5.95 -4.92
N GLY A 413 18.42 4.93 -4.62
CA GLY A 413 19.78 4.82 -5.13
C GLY A 413 19.80 4.73 -6.67
N ILE A 414 18.94 3.90 -7.27
CA ILE A 414 18.83 3.81 -8.74
C ILE A 414 18.32 5.14 -9.33
N VAL A 415 17.34 5.80 -8.69
CA VAL A 415 16.86 7.11 -9.14
C VAL A 415 17.98 8.16 -9.11
N LEU A 416 18.79 8.18 -8.05
CA LEU A 416 19.97 9.06 -7.97
C LEU A 416 20.99 8.74 -9.06
N GLU A 417 21.25 7.46 -9.34
CA GLU A 417 22.12 7.05 -10.45
C GLU A 417 21.57 7.51 -11.82
N ILE A 418 20.26 7.42 -12.05
CA ILE A 418 19.60 7.94 -13.25
C ILE A 418 19.81 9.44 -13.36
N VAL A 419 19.48 10.21 -12.33
CA VAL A 419 19.64 11.67 -12.31
C VAL A 419 21.09 12.05 -12.60
N ASN A 420 22.07 11.38 -11.98
CA ASN A 420 23.48 11.62 -12.24
C ASN A 420 23.88 11.35 -13.69
N VAL A 421 23.34 10.30 -14.33
CA VAL A 421 23.54 10.04 -15.76
C VAL A 421 22.91 11.13 -16.61
N LEU A 422 21.73 11.63 -16.22
CA LEU A 422 21.05 12.72 -16.92
C LEU A 422 21.75 14.06 -16.76
N VAL A 423 22.53 14.30 -15.69
CA VAL A 423 23.25 15.57 -15.46
C VAL A 423 24.56 15.65 -16.26
N GLN A 424 25.19 14.51 -16.58
CA GLN A 424 26.45 14.47 -17.33
C GLN A 424 26.29 15.11 -18.72
N LYS A 425 26.97 16.24 -18.95
CA LYS A 425 27.04 16.93 -20.25
C LYS A 425 28.33 16.54 -20.98
N GLY A 426 28.22 16.03 -22.21
CA GLY A 426 29.28 16.17 -23.23
C GLY A 426 29.78 14.90 -23.96
N ILE A 427 29.94 15.06 -25.29
CA ILE A 427 30.61 14.24 -26.33
C ILE A 427 29.86 12.97 -26.78
N HIS A 428 29.72 12.76 -28.09
CA HIS A 428 29.03 11.62 -28.72
C HIS A 428 29.49 10.22 -28.23
N ILE A 429 30.74 10.07 -27.81
CA ILE A 429 31.29 8.82 -27.22
C ILE A 429 30.67 8.55 -25.83
N CYS A 430 30.24 9.60 -25.11
CA CYS A 430 29.53 9.52 -23.83
C CYS A 430 28.11 8.97 -24.00
N MET A 431 27.46 9.19 -25.15
CA MET A 431 26.05 8.80 -25.35
C MET A 431 25.82 7.30 -25.35
N ALA A 432 26.69 6.52 -26.01
CA ALA A 432 26.59 5.06 -26.02
C ALA A 432 26.79 4.48 -24.60
N LEU A 433 27.73 5.02 -23.83
CA LEU A 433 27.98 4.64 -22.44
C LEU A 433 26.81 5.03 -21.52
N CYS A 434 26.21 6.20 -21.72
CA CYS A 434 25.00 6.62 -21.01
C CYS A 434 23.83 5.67 -21.30
N LEU A 435 23.58 5.35 -22.56
CA LEU A 435 22.51 4.41 -22.94
C LEU A 435 22.74 3.00 -22.39
N GLN A 436 23.99 2.52 -22.39
CA GLN A 436 24.35 1.26 -21.77
C GLN A 436 24.05 1.29 -20.27
N LYS A 437 24.48 2.34 -19.57
CA LYS A 437 24.22 2.49 -18.13
C LYS A 437 22.72 2.57 -17.84
N LEU A 438 21.95 3.30 -18.63
CA LEU A 438 20.48 3.36 -18.50
C LEU A 438 19.82 2.00 -18.73
N THR A 439 20.36 1.16 -19.62
CA THR A 439 19.86 -0.21 -19.85
C THR A 439 20.09 -1.10 -18.63
N VAL A 440 21.26 -1.00 -17.99
CA VAL A 440 21.55 -1.71 -16.72
C VAL A 440 20.65 -1.21 -15.59
N LEU A 441 20.45 0.10 -15.48
CA LEU A 441 19.53 0.68 -14.48
C LEU A 441 18.08 0.26 -14.73
N SER A 442 17.68 0.15 -16.00
CA SER A 442 16.38 -0.39 -16.41
C SER A 442 16.19 -1.83 -15.93
N ALA A 443 17.19 -2.70 -16.10
CA ALA A 443 17.15 -4.08 -15.61
C ALA A 443 17.00 -4.17 -14.08
N ARG A 444 17.80 -3.38 -13.35
CA ARG A 444 17.70 -3.27 -11.88
C ARG A 444 16.32 -2.79 -11.42
N LEU A 445 15.70 -1.84 -12.13
CA LEU A 445 14.36 -1.33 -11.83
C LEU A 445 13.25 -2.36 -12.13
N LYS A 446 13.35 -3.09 -13.25
CA LYS A 446 12.43 -4.20 -13.55
C LYS A 446 12.47 -5.21 -12.41
N ARG A 447 13.66 -5.63 -12.03
CA ARG A 447 13.87 -6.56 -10.92
C ARG A 447 13.29 -6.02 -9.62
N LEU A 448 13.52 -4.75 -9.31
CA LEU A 448 13.00 -4.13 -8.09
C LEU A 448 11.46 -4.14 -8.04
N SER A 449 10.79 -3.99 -9.19
CA SER A 449 9.32 -4.14 -9.26
C SER A 449 8.87 -5.54 -8.82
N GLU A 450 9.63 -6.58 -9.15
CA GLU A 450 9.34 -7.97 -8.80
C GLU A 450 9.68 -8.26 -7.33
N GLU A 451 10.71 -7.62 -6.78
CA GLU A 451 11.02 -7.69 -5.34
C GLU A 451 9.91 -7.07 -4.47
N PHE A 452 9.28 -5.97 -4.92
CA PHE A 452 8.11 -5.40 -4.24
C PHE A 452 6.88 -6.33 -4.32
N ASP A 453 6.65 -6.98 -5.45
CA ASP A 453 5.59 -7.98 -5.58
C ASP A 453 5.84 -9.17 -4.66
N LEU A 454 7.09 -9.64 -4.56
CA LEU A 454 7.47 -10.71 -3.65
C LEU A 454 7.26 -10.32 -2.18
N LEU A 455 7.58 -9.10 -1.80
CA LEU A 455 7.28 -8.56 -0.47
C LEU A 455 5.76 -8.63 -0.21
N ALA A 456 4.95 -8.17 -1.16
CA ALA A 456 3.49 -8.21 -1.06
C ALA A 456 2.93 -9.64 -0.98
N MET A 457 3.56 -10.62 -1.64
CA MET A 457 3.18 -12.05 -1.60
C MET A 457 3.66 -12.77 -0.35
N THR A 458 4.61 -12.22 0.40
CA THR A 458 5.19 -12.91 1.56
C THR A 458 4.42 -12.65 2.86
N PHE A 459 3.81 -11.46 2.99
CA PHE A 459 3.12 -11.06 4.22
C PHE A 459 1.59 -11.26 4.12
N ILE A 460 1.11 -12.43 4.58
CA ILE A 460 -0.28 -12.87 4.43
C ILE A 460 -1.31 -11.89 4.99
N HIS A 461 -1.00 -11.21 6.10
CA HIS A 461 -1.92 -10.28 6.78
C HIS A 461 -1.74 -8.82 6.37
N ILE A 462 -1.07 -8.57 5.24
CA ILE A 462 -0.96 -7.21 4.70
C ILE A 462 -2.36 -6.68 4.38
N ASP A 463 -2.67 -5.49 4.89
CA ASP A 463 -3.95 -4.82 4.63
C ASP A 463 -4.00 -4.28 3.19
N ARG A 464 -5.22 -4.04 2.69
CA ARG A 464 -5.45 -3.61 1.31
C ARG A 464 -4.73 -2.29 0.97
N ARG A 465 -4.67 -1.35 1.91
CA ARG A 465 -4.03 -0.04 1.71
C ARG A 465 -2.51 -0.18 1.61
N SER A 466 -1.90 -0.94 2.51
CA SER A 466 -0.48 -1.29 2.44
C SER A 466 -0.14 -2.02 1.14
N LEU A 467 -0.99 -2.96 0.71
CA LEU A 467 -0.83 -3.66 -0.56
C LEU A 467 -0.87 -2.69 -1.75
N LYS A 468 -1.83 -1.75 -1.76
CA LYS A 468 -1.94 -0.72 -2.80
C LYS A 468 -0.67 0.14 -2.90
N ILE A 469 -0.10 0.54 -1.76
CA ILE A 469 1.18 1.28 -1.70
C ILE A 469 2.32 0.45 -2.31
N LEU A 470 2.46 -0.83 -1.93
CA LEU A 470 3.49 -1.70 -2.50
C LEU A 470 3.32 -1.89 -4.01
N SER A 471 2.08 -2.10 -4.48
CA SER A 471 1.79 -2.20 -5.91
C SER A 471 2.10 -0.89 -6.64
N GLY A 472 1.83 0.27 -6.03
CA GLY A 472 2.17 1.58 -6.61
C GLY A 472 3.68 1.76 -6.76
N LEU A 473 4.47 1.34 -5.76
CA LEU A 473 5.93 1.33 -5.84
C LEU A 473 6.45 0.38 -6.93
N ALA A 474 5.87 -0.82 -7.03
CA ALA A 474 6.19 -1.77 -8.10
C ALA A 474 5.87 -1.19 -9.49
N LEU A 475 4.72 -0.54 -9.65
CA LEU A 475 4.33 0.13 -10.90
C LEU A 475 5.27 1.30 -11.24
N GLY A 476 5.65 2.12 -10.25
CA GLY A 476 6.64 3.19 -10.44
C GLY A 476 8.00 2.67 -10.89
N CYS A 477 8.47 1.56 -10.31
CA CYS A 477 9.70 0.88 -10.75
C CYS A 477 9.57 0.32 -12.17
N ALA A 478 8.44 -0.30 -12.51
CA ALA A 478 8.16 -0.80 -13.85
C ALA A 478 8.14 0.33 -14.90
N LEU A 479 7.53 1.47 -14.56
CA LEU A 479 7.47 2.65 -15.41
C LEU A 479 8.85 3.27 -15.63
N LEU A 480 9.64 3.45 -14.57
CA LEU A 480 11.04 3.92 -14.69
C LEU A 480 11.88 2.94 -15.49
N SER A 481 11.69 1.64 -15.29
CA SER A 481 12.38 0.60 -16.05
C SER A 481 12.07 0.72 -17.55
N PHE A 482 10.80 0.87 -17.90
CA PHE A 482 10.35 1.11 -19.27
C PHE A 482 10.95 2.40 -19.86
N ALA A 483 10.89 3.52 -19.12
CA ALA A 483 11.41 4.81 -19.57
C ALA A 483 12.94 4.82 -19.71
N ALA A 484 13.69 4.25 -18.74
CA ALA A 484 15.15 4.15 -18.81
C ALA A 484 15.60 3.18 -19.91
N GLY A 485 14.79 2.17 -20.23
CA GLY A 485 15.01 1.23 -21.31
C GLY A 485 14.57 1.70 -22.70
N PHE A 486 14.25 2.99 -22.89
CA PHE A 486 13.65 3.49 -24.14
C PHE A 486 14.46 3.13 -25.40
N ALA A 487 15.79 3.09 -25.28
CA ALA A 487 16.69 2.76 -26.39
C ALA A 487 16.46 1.35 -26.96
N LEU A 488 15.94 0.41 -26.15
CA LEU A 488 15.63 -0.96 -26.59
C LEU A 488 14.49 -1.00 -27.63
N PHE A 489 13.64 0.02 -27.68
CA PHE A 489 12.54 0.10 -28.64
C PHE A 489 12.94 0.72 -29.99
N ILE A 490 14.18 1.19 -30.12
CA ILE A 490 14.65 1.99 -31.26
C ILE A 490 15.76 1.24 -32.02
N PRO A 491 15.49 0.72 -33.25
CA PRO A 491 16.41 -0.17 -33.97
C PRO A 491 17.83 0.39 -34.18
N ASN A 492 17.98 1.68 -34.47
CA ASN A 492 19.29 2.30 -34.71
C ASN A 492 20.13 2.51 -33.44
N LEU A 493 19.53 2.40 -32.25
CA LEU A 493 20.20 2.55 -30.95
C LEU A 493 20.57 1.20 -30.32
N GLN A 494 19.95 0.10 -30.77
CA GLN A 494 20.24 -1.27 -30.31
C GLN A 494 21.69 -1.70 -30.62
N PHE A 495 22.29 -1.18 -31.70
CA PHE A 495 23.66 -1.53 -32.10
C PHE A 495 24.71 -1.08 -31.06
N CYS A 496 24.46 0.00 -30.31
CA CYS A 496 25.35 0.48 -29.25
C CYS A 496 25.42 -0.47 -28.04
N GLN A 497 24.50 -1.44 -27.92
CA GLN A 497 24.40 -2.37 -26.78
C GLN A 497 25.09 -3.72 -27.02
N ILE A 498 25.30 -4.12 -28.29
CA ILE A 498 25.93 -5.42 -28.64
C ILE A 498 27.39 -5.50 -28.15
N LEU A 499 28.05 -4.35 -27.96
CA LEU A 499 29.42 -4.24 -27.46
C LEU A 499 29.58 -4.54 -25.95
N ALA A 500 28.49 -4.72 -25.20
CA ALA A 500 28.49 -4.70 -23.74
C ALA A 500 27.88 -5.97 -23.10
N SER A 501 28.09 -7.15 -23.69
CA SER A 501 27.55 -8.40 -23.14
C SER A 501 28.29 -8.85 -21.88
N SER A 502 27.78 -8.45 -20.71
CA SER A 502 27.91 -9.24 -19.48
C SER A 502 26.84 -8.87 -18.44
N GLN A 503 26.08 -9.89 -18.04
CA GLN A 503 25.34 -10.09 -16.79
C GLN A 503 23.83 -9.83 -16.68
N GLU A 504 23.18 -8.89 -17.40
CA GLU A 504 21.72 -8.73 -17.29
C GLU A 504 21.06 -8.46 -18.65
N ASN A 505 20.77 -9.52 -19.41
CA ASN A 505 20.11 -9.41 -20.71
C ASN A 505 18.62 -9.05 -20.54
N ILE A 506 18.31 -7.75 -20.57
CA ILE A 506 16.95 -7.24 -20.63
C ILE A 506 16.51 -7.02 -22.09
N SER A 507 15.26 -7.38 -22.41
CA SER A 507 14.67 -7.15 -23.74
C SER A 507 13.48 -6.20 -23.68
N ALA A 508 13.17 -5.58 -24.82
CA ALA A 508 11.97 -4.76 -25.01
C ALA A 508 10.68 -5.52 -24.62
N ASP A 509 10.59 -6.81 -24.98
CA ASP A 509 9.46 -7.67 -24.63
C ASP A 509 9.28 -7.81 -23.11
N MET A 510 10.39 -7.95 -22.36
CA MET A 510 10.35 -8.05 -20.90
C MET A 510 9.85 -6.76 -20.26
N LEU A 511 10.27 -5.60 -20.78
CA LEU A 511 9.82 -4.29 -20.27
C LEU A 511 8.34 -4.05 -20.55
N VAL A 512 7.89 -4.33 -21.77
CA VAL A 512 6.48 -4.22 -22.16
C VAL A 512 5.61 -5.18 -21.34
N HIS A 513 6.03 -6.43 -21.18
CA HIS A 513 5.32 -7.42 -20.37
C HIS A 513 5.23 -7.00 -18.90
N ASN A 514 6.35 -6.57 -18.30
CA ASN A 514 6.40 -6.16 -16.89
C ASN A 514 5.45 -4.97 -16.62
N LEU A 515 5.41 -3.96 -17.50
CA LEU A 515 4.50 -2.82 -17.34
C LEU A 515 3.04 -3.20 -17.65
N SER A 516 2.79 -3.93 -18.74
CA SER A 516 1.42 -4.30 -19.17
C SER A 516 0.71 -5.20 -18.17
N VAL A 517 1.37 -6.19 -17.56
CA VAL A 517 0.74 -7.08 -16.56
C VAL A 517 0.20 -6.28 -15.35
N ARG A 518 0.81 -5.13 -15.05
CA ARG A 518 0.37 -4.23 -13.99
C ARG A 518 -0.74 -3.29 -14.44
N LEU A 519 -0.79 -2.91 -15.72
CA LEU A 519 -1.78 -1.98 -16.28
C LEU A 519 -3.07 -2.62 -16.79
N VAL A 520 -3.04 -3.89 -17.21
CA VAL A 520 -4.22 -4.60 -17.74
C VAL A 520 -5.46 -4.51 -16.83
N PRO A 521 -5.36 -4.57 -15.48
CA PRO A 521 -6.53 -4.40 -14.63
C PRO A 521 -7.09 -2.96 -14.56
N MET A 522 -6.37 -1.96 -15.09
CA MET A 522 -6.67 -0.53 -14.92
C MET A 522 -6.99 0.19 -16.23
N ASP A 523 -6.25 -0.10 -17.31
CA ASP A 523 -6.37 0.59 -18.59
C ASP A 523 -6.01 -0.33 -19.78
N ASP A 524 -7.06 -0.78 -20.48
CA ASP A 524 -6.92 -1.61 -21.68
C ASP A 524 -6.26 -0.84 -22.84
N ASN A 525 -6.48 0.48 -22.94
CA ASN A 525 -6.00 1.29 -24.06
C ASN A 525 -4.48 1.50 -24.00
N VAL A 526 -3.93 1.80 -22.82
CA VAL A 526 -2.47 1.88 -22.63
C VAL A 526 -1.83 0.51 -22.87
N SER A 527 -2.49 -0.57 -22.48
CA SER A 527 -2.02 -1.95 -22.70
C SER A 527 -1.96 -2.32 -24.19
N VAL A 528 -2.92 -1.85 -25.00
CA VAL A 528 -2.92 -2.00 -26.46
C VAL A 528 -1.77 -1.20 -27.08
N ASN A 529 -1.56 0.05 -26.66
CA ASN A 529 -0.46 0.88 -27.13
C ASN A 529 0.91 0.31 -26.75
N LEU A 530 1.04 -0.30 -25.58
CA LEU A 530 2.25 -1.02 -25.17
C LEU A 530 2.53 -2.22 -26.09
N SER A 531 1.47 -2.96 -26.45
CA SER A 531 1.59 -4.14 -27.32
C SER A 531 2.03 -3.77 -28.74
N SER A 532 1.69 -2.55 -29.22
CA SER A 532 2.08 -2.08 -30.55
C SER A 532 3.56 -1.69 -30.67
N LEU A 533 4.27 -1.54 -29.55
CA LEU A 533 5.73 -1.33 -29.54
C LEU A 533 6.51 -2.58 -29.99
N LEU A 534 5.88 -3.76 -29.92
CA LEU A 534 6.47 -5.04 -30.30
C LEU A 534 6.23 -5.30 -31.79
N ASN A 535 7.25 -5.80 -32.50
CA ASN A 535 7.10 -6.17 -33.91
C ASN A 535 6.12 -7.36 -34.06
N ALA A 536 5.44 -7.46 -35.21
CA ALA A 536 4.28 -8.33 -35.52
C ALA A 536 4.43 -9.86 -35.32
N GLY A 537 5.49 -10.36 -34.69
CA GLY A 537 5.67 -11.75 -34.29
C GLY A 537 5.93 -11.98 -32.80
N GLY A 538 6.05 -10.92 -32.00
CA GLY A 538 6.38 -10.99 -30.57
C GLY A 538 5.15 -10.79 -29.70
N CYS A 539 4.19 -11.70 -29.72
CA CYS A 539 3.29 -11.80 -28.56
C CYS A 539 4.16 -12.26 -27.40
N PRO A 540 4.33 -11.48 -26.30
CA PRO A 540 5.08 -11.94 -25.15
C PRO A 540 4.44 -13.26 -24.72
N LYS A 541 5.21 -14.36 -24.77
CA LYS A 541 4.74 -15.69 -24.36
C LYS A 541 4.04 -15.51 -23.02
N SER A 542 2.74 -15.75 -23.01
CA SER A 542 1.85 -15.24 -21.97
C SER A 542 2.20 -15.86 -20.61
N CYS A 543 3.10 -15.19 -19.91
CA CYS A 543 3.31 -15.43 -18.50
C CYS A 543 2.21 -14.64 -17.79
N HIS A 544 1.01 -15.22 -17.78
CA HIS A 544 -0.18 -14.75 -17.06
C HIS A 544 0.03 -14.85 -15.52
N HIS A 545 1.11 -14.29 -14.99
CA HIS A 545 1.77 -14.89 -13.81
C HIS A 545 1.83 -14.02 -12.55
N SER A 546 1.06 -12.92 -12.50
CA SER A 546 0.87 -12.11 -11.27
C SER A 546 -0.62 -11.79 -11.00
N HIS A 547 -1.51 -12.76 -11.23
CA HIS A 547 -2.94 -12.51 -11.46
C HIS A 547 -3.89 -12.36 -10.26
N SER A 548 -3.46 -12.53 -9.01
CA SER A 548 -4.42 -12.40 -7.89
C SER A 548 -4.40 -11.04 -7.18
N ARG A 549 -3.27 -10.31 -7.18
CA ARG A 549 -3.12 -9.07 -6.38
C ARG A 549 -2.84 -7.80 -7.18
N SER A 550 -2.59 -7.89 -8.48
CA SER A 550 -2.55 -6.73 -9.41
C SER A 550 -3.85 -5.88 -9.38
N ARG A 551 -4.96 -6.46 -8.90
CA ARG A 551 -6.23 -5.75 -8.61
C ARG A 551 -6.19 -4.78 -7.42
N ALA A 552 -5.09 -4.68 -6.67
CA ALA A 552 -4.99 -3.79 -5.51
C ALA A 552 -5.08 -2.30 -5.87
N LEU A 553 -4.59 -1.92 -7.05
CA LEU A 553 -4.67 -0.58 -7.62
C LEU A 553 -5.92 -0.50 -8.51
N SER A 554 -7.10 -0.39 -7.91
CA SER A 554 -8.36 -0.34 -8.65
C SER A 554 -8.98 1.07 -8.76
N SER A 555 -8.60 2.00 -7.88
CA SER A 555 -9.25 3.32 -7.78
C SER A 555 -8.40 4.31 -6.96
N GLY A 556 -8.67 5.61 -7.10
CA GLY A 556 -8.08 6.71 -6.31
C GLY A 556 -7.13 7.63 -7.09
N ALA A 557 -6.95 8.86 -6.59
CA ALA A 557 -6.22 9.94 -7.27
C ALA A 557 -4.77 9.57 -7.64
N GLU A 558 -4.02 8.92 -6.74
CA GLU A 558 -2.63 8.49 -7.01
C GLU A 558 -2.54 7.51 -8.19
N VAL A 559 -3.54 6.62 -8.34
CA VAL A 559 -3.60 5.66 -9.45
C VAL A 559 -3.76 6.40 -10.77
N LYS A 560 -4.61 7.43 -10.81
CA LYS A 560 -4.74 8.30 -12.00
C LYS A 560 -3.41 8.95 -12.36
N GLU A 561 -2.65 9.45 -11.38
CA GLU A 561 -1.34 10.05 -11.65
C GLU A 561 -0.35 9.05 -12.27
N PHE A 562 -0.28 7.82 -11.72
CA PHE A 562 0.51 6.75 -12.33
C PHE A 562 0.05 6.46 -13.77
N LEU A 563 -1.26 6.36 -14.01
CA LEU A 563 -1.82 6.09 -15.33
C LEU A 563 -1.52 7.22 -16.32
N THR A 564 -1.64 8.49 -15.92
CA THR A 564 -1.27 9.64 -16.75
C THR A 564 0.20 9.59 -17.14
N LEU A 565 1.10 9.32 -16.18
CA LEU A 565 2.53 9.17 -16.47
C LEU A 565 2.80 7.97 -17.40
N CYS A 566 2.10 6.84 -17.21
CA CYS A 566 2.19 5.70 -18.10
C CYS A 566 1.75 6.07 -19.53
N HIS A 567 0.61 6.75 -19.68
CA HIS A 567 0.09 7.18 -20.98
C HIS A 567 1.07 8.12 -21.69
N ILE A 568 1.59 9.13 -20.99
CA ILE A 568 2.59 10.06 -21.53
C ILE A 568 3.84 9.30 -21.96
N SER A 569 4.34 8.39 -21.11
CA SER A 569 5.58 7.65 -21.39
C SER A 569 5.44 6.74 -22.61
N VAL A 570 4.38 5.94 -22.67
CA VAL A 570 4.11 5.01 -23.77
C VAL A 570 3.92 5.78 -25.08
N SER A 571 3.14 6.88 -25.04
CA SER A 571 2.90 7.72 -26.22
C SER A 571 4.18 8.37 -26.73
N ARG A 572 5.05 8.88 -25.84
CA ARG A 572 6.33 9.47 -26.24
C ARG A 572 7.30 8.44 -26.80
N VAL A 573 7.41 7.25 -26.21
CA VAL A 573 8.25 6.17 -26.76
C VAL A 573 7.75 5.72 -28.14
N LEU A 574 6.42 5.58 -28.32
CA LEU A 574 5.83 5.29 -29.63
C LEU A 574 6.16 6.38 -30.66
N HIS A 575 6.08 7.65 -30.25
CA HIS A 575 6.44 8.76 -31.12
C HIS A 575 7.92 8.71 -31.53
N LEU A 576 8.84 8.46 -30.59
CA LEU A 576 10.27 8.29 -30.87
C LEU A 576 10.53 7.13 -31.84
N GLN A 577 9.86 5.99 -31.63
CA GLN A 577 9.99 4.84 -32.53
C GLN A 577 9.50 5.16 -33.95
N ASN A 578 8.38 5.89 -34.08
CA ASN A 578 7.82 6.27 -35.38
C ASN A 578 8.66 7.32 -36.11
N GLN A 579 9.23 8.30 -35.40
CA GLN A 579 10.16 9.29 -35.97
C GLN A 579 11.36 8.60 -36.65
N VAL A 580 11.93 7.57 -35.99
CA VAL A 580 13.07 6.82 -36.54
C VAL A 580 12.68 5.91 -37.69
N LYS A 581 11.48 5.31 -37.69
CA LYS A 581 10.99 4.48 -38.81
C LYS A 581 10.79 5.28 -40.10
N GLN A 582 10.53 6.60 -40.00
CA GLN A 582 10.23 7.47 -41.15
C GLN A 582 11.47 8.17 -41.74
N SER A 583 12.62 8.13 -41.07
CA SER A 583 13.82 8.90 -41.42
C SER A 583 15.04 7.99 -41.68
N ARG A 584 15.86 8.33 -42.70
CA ARG A 584 17.05 7.55 -43.11
C ARG A 584 18.39 8.20 -42.71
N GLU A 585 18.40 9.29 -41.93
CA GLU A 585 19.60 10.12 -41.70
C GLU A 585 20.20 10.05 -40.28
N GLN A 586 21.53 10.20 -40.20
CA GLN A 586 22.35 10.06 -38.98
C GLN A 586 22.19 11.20 -37.97
N GLU A 587 21.68 12.36 -38.40
CA GLU A 587 21.49 13.57 -37.56
C GLU A 587 20.38 13.36 -36.50
N HIS A 588 19.46 12.41 -36.71
CA HIS A 588 18.34 12.11 -35.81
C HIS A 588 18.70 11.30 -34.55
N VAL A 589 19.88 10.67 -34.49
CA VAL A 589 20.26 9.87 -33.31
C VAL A 589 20.47 10.77 -32.09
N SER A 590 21.01 11.97 -32.30
CA SER A 590 21.21 12.98 -31.26
C SER A 590 19.87 13.47 -30.69
N THR A 591 18.97 13.91 -31.57
CA THR A 591 17.65 14.45 -31.21
C THR A 591 16.74 13.41 -30.55
N VAL A 592 16.76 12.15 -31.04
CA VAL A 592 16.00 11.05 -30.43
C VAL A 592 16.51 10.73 -29.02
N THR A 593 17.82 10.81 -28.81
CA THR A 593 18.40 10.55 -27.49
C THR A 593 18.17 11.71 -26.52
N GLU A 594 18.22 12.96 -26.99
CA GLU A 594 17.81 14.14 -26.20
C GLU A 594 16.34 14.05 -25.79
N ASN A 595 15.44 13.76 -26.73
CA ASN A 595 14.03 13.57 -26.41
C ASN A 595 13.77 12.39 -25.46
N GLY A 596 14.57 11.32 -25.56
CA GLY A 596 14.54 10.19 -24.63
C GLY A 596 15.04 10.53 -23.22
N ARG A 597 16.08 11.39 -23.14
CA ARG A 597 16.57 11.96 -21.88
C ARG A 597 15.50 12.84 -21.22
N ASP A 598 14.83 13.69 -21.99
CA ASP A 598 13.75 14.56 -21.49
C ASP A 598 12.57 13.72 -21.00
N LEU A 599 12.18 12.67 -21.74
CA LEU A 599 11.20 11.70 -21.28
C LEU A 599 11.59 11.10 -19.93
N LEU A 600 12.82 10.61 -19.77
CA LEU A 600 13.25 9.98 -18.53
C LEU A 600 13.28 10.97 -17.36
N LEU A 601 13.70 12.21 -17.60
CA LEU A 601 13.67 13.28 -16.60
C LEU A 601 12.23 13.58 -16.18
N ASP A 602 11.32 13.78 -17.14
CA ASP A 602 9.91 14.09 -16.89
C ASP A 602 9.22 12.98 -16.10
N VAL A 603 9.47 11.71 -16.45
CA VAL A 603 8.92 10.55 -15.73
C VAL A 603 9.52 10.45 -14.33
N THR A 604 10.83 10.66 -14.18
CA THR A 604 11.50 10.62 -12.87
C THR A 604 10.95 11.71 -11.95
N MET A 605 10.86 12.95 -12.44
CA MET A 605 10.30 14.07 -11.69
C MET A 605 8.81 13.87 -11.41
N GLY A 606 8.06 13.40 -12.39
CA GLY A 606 6.64 13.08 -12.26
C GLY A 606 6.36 12.03 -11.18
N LEU A 607 7.16 10.97 -11.11
CA LEU A 607 7.04 9.95 -10.08
C LEU A 607 7.42 10.45 -8.69
N MET A 608 8.45 11.30 -8.59
CA MET A 608 8.85 11.91 -7.32
C MET A 608 7.81 12.94 -6.81
N ARG A 609 6.93 13.45 -7.69
CA ARG A 609 5.77 14.30 -7.32
C ARG A 609 4.63 13.50 -6.70
N ILE A 610 4.51 12.21 -7.01
CA ILE A 610 3.50 11.36 -6.40
C ILE A 610 3.86 11.21 -4.92
N PRO A 611 3.00 11.64 -3.98
CA PRO A 611 3.33 11.60 -2.56
C PRO A 611 3.65 10.19 -2.09
N PHE A 612 4.89 9.97 -1.64
CA PHE A 612 5.26 8.70 -1.03
C PHE A 612 4.53 8.50 0.31
N GLN A 613 4.13 7.26 0.58
CA GLN A 613 3.40 6.89 1.79
C GLN A 613 4.00 5.64 2.40
N THR A 614 4.03 5.61 3.72
CA THR A 614 4.44 4.39 4.44
C THR A 614 3.26 3.42 4.52
N PRO A 615 3.43 2.13 4.16
CA PRO A 615 2.40 1.11 4.43
C PRO A 615 2.02 1.09 5.91
N GLU A 616 0.74 1.04 6.26
CA GLU A 616 0.33 0.92 7.67
C GLU A 616 0.91 -0.35 8.32
N TYR A 617 1.08 -1.41 7.51
CA TYR A 617 1.73 -2.65 7.91
C TYR A 617 3.20 -2.45 8.35
N TYR A 618 3.87 -1.39 7.89
CA TYR A 618 5.22 -1.04 8.33
C TYR A 618 5.30 -0.77 9.84
N PHE A 619 4.21 -0.33 10.46
CA PHE A 619 4.19 -0.10 11.91
C PHE A 619 3.76 -1.33 12.71
N ARG A 620 3.46 -2.46 12.05
CA ARG A 620 3.13 -3.73 12.71
C ARG A 620 4.41 -4.52 12.99
N THR A 621 4.88 -4.46 14.23
CA THR A 621 6.15 -5.09 14.66
C THR A 621 5.99 -6.56 15.10
N ARG A 622 4.97 -7.27 14.58
CA ARG A 622 4.70 -8.67 14.97
C ARG A 622 5.68 -9.65 14.29
N PRO A 623 5.97 -10.82 14.91
CA PRO A 623 6.71 -11.89 14.25
C PRO A 623 6.04 -12.28 12.92
N CYS A 624 6.86 -12.47 11.89
CA CYS A 624 6.40 -12.82 10.54
C CYS A 624 6.03 -14.30 10.45
N ILE A 625 4.99 -14.63 9.68
CA ILE A 625 4.72 -16.00 9.28
C ILE A 625 5.84 -16.42 8.32
N GLY A 626 6.39 -17.59 8.56
CA GLY A 626 7.43 -18.16 7.72
C GLY A 626 7.53 -19.66 7.92
N SER A 627 8.53 -20.25 7.30
CA SER A 627 8.77 -21.68 7.32
C SER A 627 10.18 -22.00 7.81
N GLU A 628 10.33 -23.15 8.45
CA GLU A 628 11.61 -23.78 8.75
C GLU A 628 11.72 -25.08 7.97
N LEU A 629 12.89 -25.34 7.39
CA LEU A 629 13.18 -26.57 6.67
C LEU A 629 14.12 -27.46 7.49
N PHE A 630 13.69 -28.70 7.73
CA PHE A 630 14.50 -29.75 8.36
C PHE A 630 14.73 -30.87 7.35
N VAL A 631 15.98 -31.30 7.22
CA VAL A 631 16.38 -32.29 6.22
C VAL A 631 17.26 -33.33 6.88
N VAL A 632 17.01 -34.61 6.57
CA VAL A 632 17.79 -35.76 7.04
C VAL A 632 18.19 -36.60 5.84
N ASN A 633 19.41 -37.14 5.88
CA ASN A 633 19.85 -38.11 4.89
C ASN A 633 19.12 -39.45 5.12
N ARG A 634 18.40 -39.90 4.09
CA ARG A 634 17.61 -41.12 4.13
C ARG A 634 18.46 -42.38 4.31
N ASP A 635 19.66 -42.37 3.73
CA ASP A 635 20.52 -43.55 3.62
C ASP A 635 21.31 -43.80 4.92
N THR A 636 21.59 -42.76 5.69
CA THR A 636 22.41 -42.87 6.90
C THR A 636 21.62 -42.78 8.21
N LYS A 637 20.36 -42.30 8.19
CA LYS A 637 19.44 -42.13 9.36
C LYS A 637 20.04 -41.43 10.60
N ASN A 638 21.29 -41.00 10.56
CA ASN A 638 22.01 -40.34 11.63
C ASN A 638 21.75 -38.83 11.57
N SER A 639 21.53 -38.22 12.73
CA SER A 639 21.30 -36.78 12.88
C SER A 639 22.57 -35.94 12.80
N ASN A 640 23.75 -36.55 12.69
CA ASN A 640 25.04 -35.88 12.85
C ASN A 640 25.57 -35.19 11.58
N GLY A 641 24.83 -35.24 10.46
CA GLY A 641 25.19 -34.54 9.23
C GLY A 641 24.67 -35.23 7.97
N ILE A 642 24.61 -34.49 6.86
CA ILE A 642 24.24 -35.01 5.55
C ILE A 642 25.53 -35.26 4.77
N SER A 643 25.91 -36.51 4.55
CA SER A 643 27.12 -36.88 3.80
C SER A 643 26.84 -37.88 2.69
N ILE A 644 27.58 -37.77 1.58
CA ILE A 644 27.49 -38.70 0.45
C ILE A 644 28.85 -38.86 -0.25
N SER A 645 29.09 -40.00 -0.90
CA SER A 645 30.28 -40.19 -1.75
C SER A 645 30.11 -39.46 -3.08
N GLN A 646 31.23 -39.00 -3.64
CA GLN A 646 31.24 -38.41 -4.98
C GLN A 646 30.65 -39.37 -6.04
N GLY A 647 29.89 -38.82 -7.00
CA GLY A 647 29.26 -39.59 -8.07
C GLY A 647 27.84 -40.09 -7.77
N PHE A 648 27.30 -39.86 -6.57
CA PHE A 648 25.96 -40.33 -6.18
C PHE A 648 24.95 -39.19 -6.01
N CYS A 649 23.67 -39.52 -6.21
CA CYS A 649 22.55 -38.61 -5.91
C CYS A 649 22.17 -38.66 -4.44
N LEU A 650 21.80 -37.53 -3.88
CA LEU A 650 21.48 -37.39 -2.47
C LEU A 650 19.99 -37.64 -2.19
N SER A 651 19.69 -38.68 -1.41
CA SER A 651 18.31 -38.99 -0.98
C SER A 651 17.99 -38.32 0.36
N LEU A 652 16.93 -37.51 0.37
CA LEU A 652 16.58 -36.64 1.49
C LEU A 652 15.16 -36.89 1.97
N ASP A 653 15.00 -37.08 3.29
CA ASP A 653 13.71 -36.95 3.98
C ASP A 653 13.59 -35.52 4.52
N ILE A 654 12.47 -34.86 4.19
CA ILE A 654 12.28 -33.43 4.38
C ILE A 654 11.03 -33.17 5.22
N CYS A 655 11.17 -32.29 6.21
CA CYS A 655 10.08 -31.73 6.99
C CYS A 655 10.08 -30.21 6.85
N ILE A 656 8.96 -29.65 6.40
CA ILE A 656 8.72 -28.21 6.46
C ILE A 656 7.81 -27.90 7.65
N GLN A 657 8.15 -26.90 8.45
CA GLN A 657 7.34 -26.45 9.59
C GLN A 657 7.01 -24.97 9.46
N LEU A 658 5.71 -24.63 9.44
CA LEU A 658 5.28 -23.25 9.53
C LEU A 658 5.44 -22.73 10.97
N LYS A 659 5.87 -21.47 11.11
CA LYS A 659 5.95 -20.76 12.40
C LYS A 659 5.11 -19.49 12.37
N ASN A 660 4.75 -19.03 13.57
CA ASN A 660 3.98 -17.80 13.81
C ASN A 660 2.61 -17.78 13.11
N VAL A 661 2.06 -18.96 12.78
CA VAL A 661 0.73 -19.09 12.18
C VAL A 661 -0.33 -18.75 13.24
N PRO A 662 -1.21 -17.77 13.00
CA PRO A 662 -2.24 -17.43 13.97
C PRO A 662 -3.31 -18.53 14.05
N ALA A 663 -3.94 -18.66 15.21
CA ALA A 663 -5.00 -19.65 15.45
C ALA A 663 -6.22 -19.51 14.50
N SER A 664 -6.40 -18.33 13.90
CA SER A 664 -7.44 -18.05 12.91
C SER A 664 -7.16 -18.63 11.51
N LEU A 665 -5.93 -19.05 11.22
CA LEU A 665 -5.55 -19.65 9.94
C LEU A 665 -5.37 -21.16 10.13
N PRO A 666 -6.40 -21.99 9.86
CA PRO A 666 -6.27 -23.43 10.03
C PRO A 666 -5.26 -23.99 9.03
N ALA A 667 -4.13 -24.50 9.54
CA ALA A 667 -3.08 -25.10 8.71
C ALA A 667 -3.52 -26.41 8.01
N ARG A 668 -4.64 -27.01 8.47
CA ARG A 668 -5.16 -28.34 8.13
C ARG A 668 -5.53 -28.57 6.64
N SER A 669 -5.32 -27.58 5.77
CA SER A 669 -5.62 -27.69 4.33
C SER A 669 -4.60 -26.98 3.43
N LEU A 670 -3.47 -26.51 3.97
CA LEU A 670 -2.45 -25.84 3.18
C LEU A 670 -1.60 -26.87 2.44
N LYS A 671 -1.68 -26.85 1.10
CA LYS A 671 -0.72 -27.54 0.24
C LYS A 671 0.53 -26.69 0.13
N LEU A 672 1.60 -27.15 0.76
CA LEU A 672 2.89 -26.48 0.76
C LEU A 672 3.74 -27.00 -0.40
N HIS A 673 4.53 -26.11 -0.97
CA HIS A 673 5.51 -26.43 -1.99
C HIS A 673 6.87 -25.86 -1.59
N CYS A 674 7.94 -26.58 -1.92
CA CYS A 674 9.31 -26.16 -1.65
C CYS A 674 10.18 -26.42 -2.87
N ILE A 675 11.12 -25.52 -3.11
CA ILE A 675 12.26 -25.74 -4.00
C ILE A 675 13.51 -25.84 -3.13
N ILE A 676 14.36 -26.83 -3.42
CA ILE A 676 15.70 -26.96 -2.89
C ILE A 676 16.66 -26.77 -4.05
N TYR A 677 17.67 -25.93 -3.87
CA TYR A 677 18.61 -25.54 -4.89
C TYR A 677 20.03 -25.54 -4.32
N CYS A 678 20.96 -26.11 -5.06
CA CYS A 678 22.37 -26.07 -4.72
C CYS A 678 23.20 -25.77 -5.98
N ASN A 679 24.28 -25.00 -5.82
CA ASN A 679 25.20 -24.64 -6.87
C ASN A 679 26.62 -24.87 -6.36
N LEU A 680 27.55 -25.16 -7.27
CA LEU A 680 28.98 -25.27 -6.97
C LEU A 680 29.53 -24.02 -6.25
N SER A 681 28.99 -22.83 -6.55
CA SER A 681 29.39 -21.58 -5.88
C SER A 681 28.97 -21.50 -4.40
N PHE A 682 28.15 -22.43 -3.91
CA PHE A 682 27.69 -22.47 -2.52
C PHE A 682 28.58 -23.33 -1.61
N GLN A 683 29.80 -23.61 -2.06
CA GLN A 683 30.79 -24.29 -1.25
C GLN A 683 31.16 -23.42 -0.03
N GLU A 684 31.06 -23.99 1.17
CA GLU A 684 31.47 -23.32 2.39
C GLU A 684 32.96 -23.54 2.69
N PRO A 685 33.65 -22.53 3.25
CA PRO A 685 35.01 -22.69 3.72
C PRO A 685 35.09 -23.74 4.85
N VAL A 686 36.20 -24.47 4.88
CA VAL A 686 36.42 -25.63 5.76
C VAL A 686 36.53 -25.25 7.25
N GLU A 687 36.80 -23.98 7.57
CA GLU A 687 36.87 -23.48 8.94
C GLU A 687 35.71 -22.51 9.24
N PRO A 688 34.86 -22.80 10.23
CA PRO A 688 33.91 -21.83 10.73
C PRO A 688 34.69 -20.73 11.46
N SER A 689 34.73 -19.51 10.92
CA SER A 689 35.17 -18.39 11.74
C SER A 689 34.14 -18.19 12.85
N ASP A 690 34.60 -18.14 14.11
CA ASP A 690 33.78 -17.98 15.33
C ASP A 690 32.89 -16.72 15.32
N ASN A 691 33.08 -15.83 14.33
CA ASN A 691 32.28 -14.63 14.14
C ASN A 691 31.08 -14.82 13.17
N SER A 692 30.99 -15.93 12.43
CA SER A 692 29.99 -16.13 11.37
C SER A 692 28.57 -16.43 11.87
N ALA A 693 28.40 -16.82 13.13
CA ALA A 693 27.08 -17.04 13.72
C ALA A 693 26.27 -15.74 13.95
N ARG A 694 26.92 -14.57 13.84
CA ARG A 694 26.27 -13.26 14.05
C ARG A 694 25.78 -12.59 12.77
N ASP A 695 26.32 -12.95 11.61
CA ASP A 695 25.92 -12.39 10.31
C ASP A 695 25.04 -13.38 9.53
N ALA A 696 23.88 -13.70 10.08
CA ALA A 696 22.83 -14.31 9.28
C ALA A 696 22.31 -13.23 8.31
N SER A 697 22.95 -13.12 7.14
CA SER A 697 22.44 -12.31 6.02
C SER A 697 20.99 -12.68 5.77
N TRP A 698 20.15 -11.65 5.64
CA TRP A 698 18.71 -11.87 5.53
C TRP A 698 18.37 -12.55 4.20
N PRO A 699 17.35 -13.42 4.13
CA PRO A 699 17.05 -14.19 2.92
C PRO A 699 16.84 -13.34 1.65
N TRP A 700 16.37 -12.11 1.80
CA TRP A 700 16.11 -11.15 0.71
C TRP A 700 17.32 -10.27 0.33
N GLU A 701 18.44 -10.37 1.04
CA GLU A 701 19.67 -9.66 0.67
C GLU A 701 20.38 -10.32 -0.52
N THR A 702 20.16 -11.63 -0.70
CA THR A 702 20.66 -12.37 -1.86
C THR A 702 19.60 -12.49 -2.96
N ASP A 703 20.08 -12.51 -4.19
CA ASP A 703 19.28 -12.61 -5.41
C ASP A 703 18.43 -13.89 -5.53
N ASP A 704 18.78 -14.89 -4.73
CA ASP A 704 18.24 -16.24 -4.77
C ASP A 704 16.77 -16.33 -4.40
N MET A 705 16.29 -15.55 -3.44
CA MET A 705 14.90 -15.67 -2.99
C MET A 705 13.91 -15.36 -4.13
N LEU A 706 14.21 -14.33 -4.92
CA LEU A 706 13.39 -13.95 -6.07
C LEU A 706 13.43 -15.02 -7.16
N MET A 707 14.64 -15.50 -7.48
CA MET A 707 14.85 -16.55 -8.48
C MET A 707 14.15 -17.85 -8.10
N LEU A 708 14.35 -18.34 -6.87
CA LEU A 708 13.74 -19.56 -6.36
C LEU A 708 12.21 -19.44 -6.28
N ASN A 709 11.69 -18.27 -5.90
CA ASN A 709 10.24 -18.03 -5.90
C ASN A 709 9.64 -18.10 -7.31
N GLU A 710 10.29 -17.48 -8.30
CA GLU A 710 9.84 -17.51 -9.69
C GLU A 710 9.88 -18.94 -10.26
N GLU A 711 10.97 -19.68 -10.04
CA GLU A 711 11.07 -21.08 -10.46
C GLU A 711 9.99 -21.96 -9.82
N LEU A 712 9.77 -21.80 -8.52
CA LEU A 712 8.75 -22.54 -7.77
C LEU A 712 7.34 -22.21 -8.27
N TYR A 713 7.05 -20.94 -8.52
CA TYR A 713 5.78 -20.51 -9.10
C TYR A 713 5.53 -21.10 -10.49
N GLN A 714 6.55 -21.08 -11.37
CA GLN A 714 6.47 -21.66 -12.70
C GLN A 714 6.24 -23.17 -12.66
N TYR A 715 6.91 -23.89 -11.76
CA TYR A 715 6.70 -25.32 -11.54
C TYR A 715 5.25 -25.62 -11.18
N ILE A 716 4.69 -24.88 -10.21
CA ILE A 716 3.32 -25.09 -9.72
C ILE A 716 2.29 -24.78 -10.83
N THR A 717 2.48 -23.68 -11.55
CA THR A 717 1.54 -23.23 -12.59
C THR A 717 1.57 -24.13 -13.82
N ARG A 718 2.74 -24.66 -14.21
CA ARG A 718 2.85 -25.62 -15.32
C ARG A 718 2.22 -26.97 -14.96
N ARG A 719 2.35 -27.41 -13.70
CA ARG A 719 1.70 -28.62 -13.17
C ARG A 719 0.17 -28.51 -13.18
N ALA A 720 -0.39 -27.32 -12.95
CA ALA A 720 -1.83 -27.09 -13.04
C ALA A 720 -2.37 -27.15 -14.49
N LYS A 721 -1.53 -26.93 -15.50
CA LYS A 721 -1.91 -26.92 -16.93
C LYS A 721 -1.74 -28.26 -17.66
N LYS A 722 -1.12 -29.28 -17.04
CA LYS A 722 -0.95 -30.63 -17.63
C LYS A 722 -1.21 -31.74 -16.60
N ASN A 723 -2.27 -32.51 -16.82
CA ASN A 723 -2.23 -33.95 -16.53
C ASN A 723 -1.37 -34.57 -17.64
N ASP A 724 -0.09 -34.83 -17.34
CA ASP A 724 0.76 -35.87 -17.92
C ASP A 724 2.26 -35.49 -17.87
N LEU A 725 3.04 -36.54 -17.60
CA LEU A 725 4.47 -36.66 -17.36
C LEU A 725 5.38 -35.49 -17.77
N TRP A 726 6.17 -35.00 -16.79
CA TRP A 726 7.47 -34.39 -17.06
C TRP A 726 8.54 -34.97 -16.13
N HIS A 727 9.51 -35.66 -16.73
CA HIS A 727 10.90 -35.52 -16.34
C HIS A 727 11.33 -34.11 -16.74
N VAL A 728 11.62 -33.24 -15.77
CA VAL A 728 12.39 -32.02 -16.04
C VAL A 728 13.72 -32.51 -16.62
N ARG A 729 13.98 -32.23 -17.90
CA ARG A 729 15.36 -32.23 -18.38
C ARG A 729 16.06 -31.15 -17.58
N ASP A 730 16.85 -31.56 -16.59
CA ASP A 730 17.81 -30.66 -16.01
C ASP A 730 18.63 -30.08 -17.15
N SER A 731 18.62 -28.76 -17.26
CA SER A 731 19.62 -28.01 -18.03
C SER A 731 20.98 -28.35 -17.42
N SER A 732 21.57 -29.43 -17.94
CA SER A 732 22.77 -30.10 -17.48
C SER A 732 24.00 -29.30 -17.89
N ASP A 733 24.20 -28.16 -17.24
CA ASP A 733 25.54 -27.56 -17.16
C ASP A 733 26.39 -28.24 -16.08
N GLY A 734 25.82 -29.20 -15.31
CA GLY A 734 26.51 -29.92 -14.22
C GLY A 734 26.83 -29.06 -12.99
N LYS A 735 26.53 -27.76 -13.04
CA LYS A 735 26.92 -26.76 -12.04
C LYS A 735 25.90 -26.54 -10.92
N ALA A 736 24.66 -27.01 -11.09
CA ALA A 736 23.60 -26.79 -10.12
C ALA A 736 22.62 -27.97 -10.06
N ALA A 737 22.15 -28.25 -8.85
CA ALA A 737 21.21 -29.31 -8.52
C ALA A 737 19.92 -28.70 -7.95
N ARG A 738 18.76 -29.24 -8.32
CA ARG A 738 17.46 -28.74 -7.85
C ARG A 738 16.46 -29.86 -7.60
N ALA A 739 15.57 -29.65 -6.64
CA ALA A 739 14.45 -30.53 -6.37
C ALA A 739 13.20 -29.73 -5.99
N PHE A 740 12.04 -30.17 -6.50
CA PHE A 740 10.73 -29.58 -6.18
C PHE A 740 9.92 -30.59 -5.37
N VAL A 741 9.40 -30.14 -4.23
CA VAL A 741 8.72 -31.00 -3.26
C VAL A 741 7.37 -30.41 -2.90
N SER A 742 6.38 -31.27 -2.69
CA SER A 742 5.03 -30.87 -2.25
C SER A 742 4.66 -31.61 -0.97
N PHE A 743 3.96 -30.91 -0.07
CA PHE A 743 3.59 -31.41 1.26
C PHE A 743 2.13 -31.10 1.55
N GLN A 744 1.48 -31.96 2.34
CA GLN A 744 0.26 -31.60 3.06
C GLN A 744 0.63 -31.24 4.49
N ALA A 745 0.28 -30.03 4.93
CA ALA A 745 0.50 -29.60 6.30
C ALA A 745 -0.51 -30.28 7.25
N ASN A 746 -0.02 -30.78 8.38
CA ASN A 746 -0.84 -31.29 9.48
C ASN A 746 -1.39 -30.14 10.35
N ASP A 747 -2.13 -30.48 11.40
CA ASP A 747 -2.72 -29.49 12.34
C ASP A 747 -1.67 -28.61 13.05
N ARG A 748 -0.41 -29.06 13.10
CA ARG A 748 0.73 -28.32 13.67
C ARG A 748 1.46 -27.48 12.62
N GLY A 749 0.97 -27.42 11.38
CA GLY A 749 1.62 -26.75 10.27
C GLY A 749 2.89 -27.44 9.78
N GLN A 750 3.04 -28.74 10.02
CA GLN A 750 4.19 -29.54 9.58
C GLN A 750 3.83 -30.39 8.37
N GLY A 751 4.69 -30.41 7.36
CA GLY A 751 4.55 -31.26 6.17
C GLY A 751 5.79 -32.12 5.97
N PHE A 752 5.60 -33.40 5.64
CA PHE A 752 6.69 -34.36 5.42
C PHE A 752 6.68 -34.87 3.98
N SER A 753 7.86 -35.02 3.38
CA SER A 753 8.03 -35.56 2.04
C SER A 753 9.48 -36.03 1.86
N ASN A 754 9.82 -36.54 0.68
CA ASN A 754 11.18 -36.90 0.32
C ASN A 754 11.54 -36.38 -1.08
N CYS A 755 12.83 -36.27 -1.35
CA CYS A 755 13.32 -35.95 -2.68
C CYS A 755 14.67 -36.60 -2.97
N LEU A 756 15.04 -36.60 -4.25
CA LEU A 756 16.36 -36.96 -4.74
C LEU A 756 16.99 -35.71 -5.35
N LEU A 757 18.18 -35.33 -4.89
CA LEU A 757 18.93 -34.18 -5.39
C LEU A 757 20.16 -34.69 -6.14
N ASP A 758 20.25 -34.40 -7.43
CA ASP A 758 21.38 -34.84 -8.25
C ASP A 758 22.61 -33.94 -8.03
N VAL A 759 23.49 -34.39 -7.14
CA VAL A 759 24.79 -33.76 -6.82
C VAL A 759 25.96 -34.62 -7.30
N SER A 760 25.70 -35.61 -8.17
CA SER A 760 26.69 -36.59 -8.63
C SER A 760 27.93 -35.96 -9.26
N HIS A 761 27.76 -34.81 -9.93
CA HIS A 761 28.82 -34.09 -10.62
C HIS A 761 29.58 -33.08 -9.75
N PHE A 762 29.20 -32.93 -8.49
CA PHE A 762 29.83 -31.95 -7.60
C PHE A 762 31.20 -32.47 -7.12
N PRO A 763 32.22 -31.60 -6.99
CA PRO A 763 33.50 -31.98 -6.42
C PRO A 763 33.38 -32.20 -4.91
N SER A 764 34.34 -32.93 -4.32
CA SER A 764 34.40 -33.12 -2.87
C SER A 764 34.47 -31.76 -2.16
N GLY A 765 33.67 -31.61 -1.10
CA GLY A 765 33.49 -30.33 -0.43
C GLY A 765 32.20 -30.26 0.37
N THR A 766 32.04 -29.17 1.10
CA THR A 766 30.85 -28.88 1.91
C THR A 766 30.03 -27.80 1.23
N TYR A 767 28.75 -28.05 1.01
CA TYR A 767 27.86 -27.17 0.25
C TYR A 767 26.61 -26.83 1.05
N ARG A 768 26.17 -25.56 0.96
CA ARG A 768 24.89 -25.12 1.52
C ARG A 768 23.78 -25.30 0.50
N MET A 769 22.69 -25.96 0.91
CA MET A 769 21.45 -25.95 0.13
C MET A 769 20.72 -24.64 0.40
N ARG A 770 20.32 -23.94 -0.66
CA ARG A 770 19.37 -22.83 -0.58
C ARG A 770 17.97 -23.38 -0.83
N TRP A 771 16.97 -22.76 -0.22
CA TRP A 771 15.60 -23.25 -0.31
C TRP A 771 14.60 -22.11 -0.21
N HIS A 772 13.44 -22.33 -0.80
CA HIS A 772 12.31 -21.42 -0.72
C HIS A 772 11.00 -22.20 -0.72
N SER A 773 9.95 -21.63 -0.12
CA SER A 773 8.66 -22.32 0.00
C SER A 773 7.47 -21.40 -0.19
N CYS A 774 6.34 -21.99 -0.53
CA CYS A 774 5.10 -21.28 -0.79
C CYS A 774 3.87 -22.16 -0.54
N CYS A 775 2.69 -21.57 -0.63
CA CYS A 775 1.41 -22.28 -0.74
C CYS A 775 0.47 -21.61 -1.72
N ILE A 776 -0.54 -22.37 -2.14
CA ILE A 776 -1.74 -21.83 -2.79
C ILE A 776 -2.90 -21.94 -1.80
N ASP A 777 -3.63 -20.85 -1.56
CA ASP A 777 -4.80 -20.87 -0.70
C ASP A 777 -6.06 -21.43 -1.39
N GLY A 778 -7.15 -21.57 -0.64
CA GLY A 778 -8.41 -22.09 -1.16
C GLY A 778 -9.07 -21.22 -2.25
N GLN A 779 -8.59 -19.99 -2.46
CA GLN A 779 -9.05 -19.07 -3.50
C GLN A 779 -8.12 -19.11 -4.73
N GLY A 780 -7.07 -19.93 -4.71
CA GLY A 780 -6.10 -20.03 -5.79
C GLY A 780 -5.00 -18.95 -5.74
N ALA A 781 -4.89 -18.17 -4.66
CA ALA A 781 -3.85 -17.17 -4.53
C ALA A 781 -2.53 -17.79 -4.05
N TYR A 782 -1.43 -17.36 -4.67
CA TYR A 782 -0.08 -17.77 -4.32
C TYR A 782 0.48 -16.95 -3.16
N TRP A 783 1.09 -17.63 -2.19
CA TRP A 783 1.72 -17.03 -1.01
C TRP A 783 3.14 -17.55 -0.86
N SER A 784 4.10 -16.64 -0.77
CA SER A 784 5.51 -16.95 -0.49
C SER A 784 5.72 -17.03 1.02
N PHE A 785 6.52 -17.99 1.50
CA PHE A 785 6.90 -18.06 2.91
C PHE A 785 8.36 -17.67 3.11
N LEU A 786 8.61 -16.81 4.08
CA LEU A 786 9.96 -16.41 4.43
C LEU A 786 10.72 -17.57 5.08
N PRO A 787 11.95 -17.91 4.60
CA PRO A 787 12.82 -18.86 5.27
C PRO A 787 13.26 -18.36 6.67
N LEU A 788 12.93 -19.12 7.70
CA LEU A 788 13.22 -18.77 9.09
C LEU A 788 14.55 -19.35 9.60
N ASN A 789 15.03 -20.43 9.02
CA ASN A 789 16.35 -20.99 9.25
C ASN A 789 17.21 -20.98 7.98
N ALA A 790 18.53 -21.02 8.17
CA ALA A 790 19.45 -21.27 7.07
C ALA A 790 19.19 -22.65 6.47
N GLY A 791 19.53 -22.83 5.20
CA GLY A 791 19.38 -24.13 4.57
C GLY A 791 20.42 -25.15 5.05
N PRO A 792 20.11 -26.44 4.93
CA PRO A 792 20.96 -27.51 5.43
C PRO A 792 22.28 -27.57 4.66
N ILE A 793 23.30 -28.07 5.33
CA ILE A 793 24.65 -28.25 4.78
C ILE A 793 24.86 -29.75 4.53
N PHE A 794 25.49 -30.08 3.40
CA PHE A 794 25.90 -31.44 3.11
C PHE A 794 27.35 -31.52 2.64
N THR A 795 27.98 -32.66 2.84
CA THR A 795 29.39 -32.92 2.50
C THR A 795 29.49 -34.04 1.49
N ILE A 796 30.30 -33.80 0.45
CA ILE A 796 30.68 -34.81 -0.55
C ILE A 796 32.11 -35.26 -0.26
N HIS A 797 32.28 -36.57 -0.09
CA HIS A 797 33.58 -37.22 0.11
C HIS A 797 34.15 -37.71 -1.22
#